data_AF-A0A1Y6D4N2-F1
#
_entry.id   AF-A0A1Y6D4N2-F1
#
_cell.length_a   1.000
_cell.length_b   1.000
_cell.length_c   1.000
_cell.angle_alpha   90.00
_cell.angle_beta   90.00
_cell.angle_gamma   90.00
#
_symmetry.space_group_name_H-M   'P 1'
#
loop_
_entity.id
_entity.type
_entity.pdbx_description
1 polymer ?
#
loop_
_entity_poly.entity_id
_entity_poly.type
_entity_poly.pdbx_seq_one_letter_code
_entity_poly.pdbx_strand_id
1 'polypeptide(L)'
;MSNIKAAERMGKLHDKLKSIGYDGHVLEVYLVRLLFCLFADDTSIFERRQFQDLIEQKTAEDGQDLAQWLGNLFQVLNTPQDKRLKKLDEHLAAFPYINGSLFAEQLPIAAFDSEMRGILLDCCSLDWSRISPAIFGALFQSVMDQKLRRNLGAHYTTEKNILKLIKPLFLDELRAEFEKLKGNRNKLDEFHSKLAKLKFLDPACGCGNFLVIAYRELRLLELDVLRAIHGKQQTLGVKDFAILCDVDQFYGIEIEEFPAQIAQTAMWLIDHQMNMMVSEELGSYFVRLPLKKSATIIHGNSLQLDWHDIVAPKDLDYIFGNPPFGGKKEQSKTQKGDMSRVFRNVKGAGVLDFVSAWYIKAADYMMDNSEIKTAYVSTNSITQGEQVGILWAEMLKRGVKIHFAHRTFQWSSEARGKAAVHCVIIGFALHDAIDKRIFDYQTVQSDPNEIKAKNINPYLIDADDLVLTKRRKPISINSPNIVFGSMPNDGGFLLLSTEEKDELINKYKKLEKWVKPILGSVEFINGNGGFCLWLIGISPDELRSMPMVLERVENVRRSRLDSSRITTKELAASSALFGEIRQPKGRYLAIPKTSSELRAYIPIAFLNSDIIANTELFTIDGADLYHFGVLTSKMHMAWVRSVCGRLKSDYRYSAGIVYNNFPWAQNATDKQRQAIEDAAQAVLDARAKYPNSTFADLYDPLAMPPDLVKAHQKLDAAVDASYSKKKFSGDSDRVAFLFELYQQIIAPLLAEKKKKRKLN
;
A
#
# COMPACT_ATOMS: atom_id res chain seq x y z
N MET A 1 -12.28 4.18 24.08
CA MET A 1 -12.27 2.79 24.59
C MET A 1 -13.59 2.04 24.36
N SER A 2 -14.75 2.70 24.16
CA SER A 2 -16.05 2.01 23.94
C SER A 2 -16.19 1.40 22.53
N ASN A 3 -15.70 2.08 21.49
CA ASN A 3 -15.91 1.72 20.08
C ASN A 3 -15.42 0.32 19.67
N ILE A 4 -14.22 -0.09 20.12
CA ILE A 4 -13.66 -1.42 19.77
C ILE A 4 -14.45 -2.53 20.47
N LYS A 5 -14.85 -2.32 21.73
CA LYS A 5 -15.66 -3.28 22.48
C LYS A 5 -17.01 -3.51 21.81
N ALA A 6 -17.64 -2.46 21.29
CA ALA A 6 -18.91 -2.54 20.56
C ALA A 6 -18.80 -3.43 19.32
N ALA A 7 -17.77 -3.21 18.49
CA ALA A 7 -17.52 -4.02 17.30
C ALA A 7 -17.15 -5.48 17.64
N GLU A 8 -16.38 -5.72 18.71
CA GLU A 8 -16.05 -7.07 19.17
C GLU A 8 -17.28 -7.85 19.65
N ARG A 9 -18.22 -7.18 20.34
CA ARG A 9 -19.46 -7.80 20.81
C ARG A 9 -20.39 -8.17 19.65
N MET A 10 -20.56 -7.26 18.69
CA MET A 10 -21.32 -7.55 17.47
C MET A 10 -20.67 -8.66 16.64
N GLY A 11 -19.34 -8.71 16.55
CA GLY A 11 -18.62 -9.82 15.90
C GLY A 11 -18.89 -11.17 16.57
N LYS A 12 -18.96 -11.23 17.91
CA LYS A 12 -19.33 -12.45 18.62
C LYS A 12 -20.76 -12.89 18.32
N LEU A 13 -21.71 -11.95 18.23
CA LEU A 13 -23.10 -12.26 17.89
C LEU A 13 -23.20 -12.84 16.47
N HIS A 14 -22.48 -12.24 15.52
CA HIS A 14 -22.35 -12.75 14.16
C HIS A 14 -21.83 -14.21 14.14
N ASP A 15 -20.72 -14.49 14.82
CA ASP A 15 -20.12 -15.82 14.82
C ASP A 15 -21.04 -16.88 15.45
N LYS A 16 -21.80 -16.48 16.48
CA LYS A 16 -22.82 -17.33 17.13
C LYS A 16 -23.97 -17.66 16.19
N LEU A 17 -24.54 -16.66 15.52
CA LEU A 17 -25.58 -16.87 14.51
C LEU A 17 -25.10 -17.76 13.36
N LYS A 18 -23.86 -17.53 12.90
CA LYS A 18 -23.22 -18.39 11.88
C LYS A 18 -23.06 -19.83 12.35
N SER A 19 -22.68 -20.04 13.61
CA SER A 19 -22.46 -21.39 14.17
C SER A 19 -23.71 -22.25 14.25
N ILE A 20 -24.90 -21.63 14.29
CA ILE A 20 -26.19 -22.31 14.28
C ILE A 20 -26.79 -22.46 12.87
N GLY A 21 -26.04 -22.09 11.83
CA GLY A 21 -26.45 -22.21 10.43
C GLY A 21 -27.20 -21.01 9.86
N TYR A 22 -27.26 -19.88 10.57
CA TYR A 22 -27.74 -18.62 10.01
C TYR A 22 -26.57 -17.88 9.36
N ASP A 23 -26.32 -18.12 8.08
CA ASP A 23 -25.12 -17.67 7.36
C ASP A 23 -25.41 -17.03 6.00
N GLY A 24 -24.36 -16.57 5.32
CA GLY A 24 -24.45 -15.94 4.00
C GLY A 24 -25.23 -14.62 4.02
N HIS A 25 -25.85 -14.29 2.89
CA HIS A 25 -26.56 -13.02 2.67
C HIS A 25 -27.48 -12.62 3.83
N VAL A 26 -28.28 -13.57 4.33
CA VAL A 26 -29.28 -13.30 5.36
C VAL A 26 -28.66 -12.89 6.69
N LEU A 27 -27.51 -13.48 7.07
CA LEU A 27 -26.76 -13.10 8.27
C LEU A 27 -26.24 -11.67 8.16
N GLU A 28 -25.67 -11.33 7.01
CA GLU A 28 -25.04 -10.03 6.78
C GLU A 28 -26.08 -8.90 6.87
N VAL A 29 -27.23 -9.06 6.19
CA VAL A 29 -28.33 -8.09 6.25
C VAL A 29 -28.93 -8.03 7.66
N TYR A 30 -29.09 -9.17 8.34
CA TYR A 30 -29.63 -9.22 9.71
C TYR A 30 -28.75 -8.44 10.70
N LEU A 31 -27.43 -8.64 10.65
CA LEU A 31 -26.49 -7.98 11.54
C LEU A 31 -26.46 -6.46 11.30
N VAL A 32 -26.54 -6.04 10.05
CA VAL A 32 -26.60 -4.62 9.66
C VAL A 32 -27.90 -3.97 10.13
N ARG A 33 -29.04 -4.68 10.11
CA ARG A 33 -30.31 -4.21 10.69
C ARG A 33 -30.21 -4.03 12.21
N LEU A 34 -29.60 -4.98 12.92
CA LEU A 34 -29.35 -4.84 14.35
C LEU A 34 -28.46 -3.63 14.65
N LEU A 35 -27.39 -3.44 13.88
CA LEU A 35 -26.51 -2.28 14.01
C LEU A 35 -27.29 -0.96 13.84
N PHE A 36 -28.19 -0.89 12.85
CA PHE A 36 -29.07 0.27 12.69
C PHE A 36 -29.97 0.47 13.91
N CYS A 37 -30.60 -0.59 14.43
CA CYS A 37 -31.47 -0.48 15.61
C CYS A 37 -30.71 0.01 16.85
N LEU A 38 -29.50 -0.51 17.08
CA LEU A 38 -28.63 -0.08 18.18
C LEU A 38 -28.26 1.41 18.07
N PHE A 39 -27.91 1.87 16.87
CA PHE A 39 -27.66 3.30 16.63
C PHE A 39 -28.92 4.15 16.79
N ALA A 40 -30.05 3.68 16.29
CA ALA A 40 -31.31 4.40 16.31
C ALA A 40 -31.81 4.63 17.75
N ASP A 41 -31.55 3.68 18.65
CA ASP A 41 -31.89 3.74 20.08
C ASP A 41 -31.15 4.86 20.84
N ASP A 42 -29.98 5.26 20.33
CA ASP A 42 -29.11 6.26 20.94
C ASP A 42 -29.11 7.63 20.23
N THR A 43 -29.80 7.76 19.09
CA THR A 43 -29.71 8.95 18.21
C THR A 43 -31.02 9.64 17.92
N SER A 44 -32.04 9.44 18.76
CA SER A 44 -33.39 10.04 18.63
C SER A 44 -34.15 9.64 17.36
N ILE A 45 -33.69 8.60 16.66
CA ILE A 45 -34.50 7.94 15.62
C ILE A 45 -35.60 7.15 16.31
N PHE A 46 -35.23 6.35 17.32
CA PHE A 46 -36.15 5.73 18.25
C PHE A 46 -36.27 6.58 19.51
N GLU A 47 -37.32 6.33 20.30
CA GLU A 47 -37.33 6.83 21.67
C GLU A 47 -36.16 6.21 22.45
N ARG A 48 -35.60 6.95 23.41
CA ARG A 48 -34.41 6.51 24.12
C ARG A 48 -34.67 5.16 24.81
N ARG A 49 -33.83 4.16 24.52
CA ARG A 49 -33.93 2.77 25.02
C ARG A 49 -35.14 1.98 24.51
N GLN A 50 -35.88 2.47 23.51
CA GLN A 50 -37.06 1.78 22.98
C GLN A 50 -36.73 0.38 22.44
N PHE A 51 -35.59 0.20 21.76
CA PHE A 51 -35.15 -1.10 21.26
C PHE A 51 -34.67 -2.02 22.38
N GLN A 52 -33.89 -1.50 23.32
CA GLN A 52 -33.50 -2.25 24.52
C GLN A 52 -34.73 -2.72 25.32
N ASP A 53 -35.67 -1.82 25.58
CA ASP A 53 -36.86 -2.08 26.37
C ASP A 53 -37.79 -3.10 25.69
N LEU A 54 -37.88 -3.08 24.35
CA LEU A 54 -38.57 -4.13 23.59
C LEU A 54 -37.97 -5.51 23.90
N ILE A 55 -36.64 -5.64 23.89
CA ILE A 55 -35.98 -6.92 24.16
C ILE A 55 -36.15 -7.30 25.64
N GLU A 56 -35.93 -6.38 26.58
CA GLU A 56 -36.00 -6.66 28.01
C GLU A 56 -37.41 -7.05 28.47
N GLN A 57 -38.45 -6.41 27.93
CA GLN A 57 -39.81 -6.52 28.44
C GLN A 57 -40.70 -7.50 27.65
N LYS A 58 -40.39 -7.74 26.37
CA LYS A 58 -41.26 -8.55 25.49
C LYS A 58 -40.70 -9.90 25.09
N THR A 59 -39.42 -10.17 25.36
CA THR A 59 -38.79 -11.44 25.00
C THR A 59 -38.44 -12.26 26.24
N ALA A 60 -38.53 -13.58 26.13
CA ALA A 60 -38.20 -14.51 27.20
C ALA A 60 -36.69 -14.51 27.50
N GLU A 61 -36.32 -14.74 28.77
CA GLU A 61 -34.92 -14.76 29.21
C GLU A 61 -34.09 -15.89 28.55
N ASP A 62 -34.76 -16.95 28.11
CA ASP A 62 -34.14 -18.06 27.38
C ASP A 62 -33.84 -17.73 25.90
N GLY A 63 -34.32 -16.59 25.40
CA GLY A 63 -34.07 -16.08 24.05
C GLY A 63 -34.87 -16.72 22.92
N GLN A 64 -35.73 -17.72 23.19
CA GLN A 64 -36.35 -18.51 22.13
C GLN A 64 -37.32 -17.73 21.23
N ASP A 65 -37.96 -16.69 21.78
CA ASP A 65 -38.94 -15.85 21.08
C ASP A 65 -38.34 -14.57 20.47
N LEU A 66 -37.07 -14.26 20.77
CA LEU A 66 -36.41 -13.01 20.37
C LEU A 66 -36.42 -12.80 18.84
N ALA A 67 -36.14 -13.85 18.06
CA ALA A 67 -36.12 -13.76 16.61
C ALA A 67 -37.50 -13.40 16.01
N GLN A 68 -38.59 -13.85 16.64
CA GLN A 68 -39.95 -13.54 16.19
C GLN A 68 -40.28 -12.07 16.43
N TRP A 69 -39.91 -11.55 17.61
CA TRP A 69 -40.06 -10.13 17.92
C TRP A 69 -39.22 -9.23 17.02
N LEU A 70 -37.97 -9.60 16.75
CA LEU A 70 -37.11 -8.89 15.81
C LEU A 70 -37.66 -8.93 14.38
N GLY A 71 -38.19 -10.07 13.93
CA GLY A 71 -38.85 -10.19 12.64
C GLY A 71 -40.06 -9.25 12.51
N ASN A 72 -40.91 -9.20 13.54
CA ASN A 72 -42.04 -8.28 13.60
C ASN A 72 -41.57 -6.81 13.61
N LEU A 73 -40.53 -6.49 14.38
CA LEU A 73 -39.94 -5.15 14.40
C LEU A 73 -39.45 -4.75 13.00
N PHE A 74 -38.67 -5.60 12.32
CA PHE A 74 -38.17 -5.29 10.96
C PHE A 74 -39.31 -5.05 9.97
N GLN A 75 -40.41 -5.81 10.08
CA GLN A 75 -41.61 -5.55 9.28
C GLN A 75 -42.22 -4.18 9.61
N VAL A 76 -42.31 -3.80 10.89
CA VAL A 76 -42.85 -2.51 11.32
C VAL A 76 -41.99 -1.34 10.85
N LEU A 77 -40.66 -1.47 10.89
CA LEU A 77 -39.72 -0.47 10.37
C LEU A 77 -39.84 -0.30 8.85
N ASN A 78 -40.38 -1.30 8.15
CA ASN A 78 -40.70 -1.26 6.72
C ASN A 78 -42.19 -0.97 6.40
N THR A 79 -43.05 -0.76 7.40
CA THR A 79 -44.49 -0.53 7.19
C THR A 79 -44.89 0.90 7.59
N PRO A 80 -45.36 1.73 6.64
CA PRO A 80 -45.90 3.06 6.93
C PRO A 80 -46.98 3.01 8.01
N GLN A 81 -47.02 4.02 8.89
CA GLN A 81 -47.91 4.03 10.07
C GLN A 81 -49.39 3.81 9.71
N ASP A 82 -49.86 4.40 8.61
CA ASP A 82 -51.22 4.28 8.09
C ASP A 82 -51.57 2.88 7.53
N LYS A 83 -50.55 2.05 7.25
CA LYS A 83 -50.70 0.69 6.74
C LYS A 83 -50.51 -0.39 7.81
N ARG A 84 -50.23 0.00 9.06
CA ARG A 84 -50.06 -0.94 10.17
C ARG A 84 -51.39 -1.53 10.61
N LEU A 85 -51.33 -2.74 11.17
CA LEU A 85 -52.52 -3.41 11.71
C LEU A 85 -53.04 -2.64 12.93
N LYS A 86 -54.36 -2.42 13.00
CA LYS A 86 -55.03 -1.70 14.11
C LYS A 86 -54.90 -2.36 15.49
N LYS A 87 -54.44 -3.61 15.52
CA LYS A 87 -54.25 -4.43 16.73
C LYS A 87 -52.79 -4.86 16.91
N LEU A 88 -51.85 -4.17 16.25
CA LEU A 88 -50.42 -4.35 16.48
C LEU A 88 -50.08 -4.03 17.95
N ASP A 89 -49.14 -4.76 18.56
CA ASP A 89 -48.65 -4.49 19.92
C ASP A 89 -48.17 -3.04 20.03
N GLU A 90 -48.53 -2.36 21.12
CA GLU A 90 -48.26 -0.93 21.33
C GLU A 90 -46.76 -0.60 21.32
N HIS A 91 -45.90 -1.51 21.82
CA HIS A 91 -44.44 -1.31 21.85
C HIS A 91 -43.86 -1.34 20.44
N LEU A 92 -44.36 -2.27 19.61
CA LEU A 92 -44.01 -2.32 18.20
C LEU A 92 -44.58 -1.11 17.43
N ALA A 93 -45.84 -0.75 17.67
CA ALA A 93 -46.50 0.35 16.99
C ALA A 93 -45.82 1.71 17.21
N ALA A 94 -45.14 1.88 18.34
CA ALA A 94 -44.40 3.09 18.69
C ALA A 94 -43.12 3.31 17.86
N PHE A 95 -42.57 2.29 17.20
CA PHE A 95 -41.38 2.48 16.35
C PHE A 95 -41.72 3.28 15.08
N PRO A 96 -40.81 4.15 14.60
CA PRO A 96 -41.05 4.93 13.38
C PRO A 96 -41.05 4.05 12.13
N TYR A 97 -41.49 4.63 11.02
CA TYR A 97 -41.28 4.05 9.69
C TYR A 97 -39.93 4.53 9.14
N ILE A 98 -39.04 3.61 8.80
CA ILE A 98 -37.66 3.93 8.42
C ILE A 98 -37.44 3.98 6.91
N ASN A 99 -37.97 2.99 6.18
CA ASN A 99 -37.32 2.36 5.02
C ASN A 99 -36.65 3.26 3.95
N GLY A 100 -35.80 2.59 3.17
CA GLY A 100 -34.95 3.08 2.08
C GLY A 100 -34.06 1.91 1.69
N SER A 101 -34.70 0.85 1.19
CA SER A 101 -34.18 -0.51 0.94
C SER A 101 -33.69 -1.34 2.15
N LEU A 102 -33.16 -0.76 3.23
CA LEU A 102 -32.55 -1.53 4.35
C LEU A 102 -33.45 -2.62 4.96
N PHE A 103 -34.73 -2.30 5.20
CA PHE A 103 -35.72 -3.22 5.76
C PHE A 103 -36.67 -3.81 4.71
N ALA A 104 -36.40 -3.61 3.41
CA ALA A 104 -37.30 -4.01 2.34
C ALA A 104 -37.34 -5.52 2.12
N GLU A 105 -36.19 -6.18 2.25
CA GLU A 105 -36.08 -7.64 2.10
C GLU A 105 -36.67 -8.39 3.30
N GLN A 106 -37.46 -9.42 3.03
CA GLN A 106 -37.95 -10.31 4.06
C GLN A 106 -36.91 -11.42 4.33
N LEU A 107 -36.36 -11.43 5.53
CA LEU A 107 -35.34 -12.41 5.95
C LEU A 107 -36.00 -13.64 6.60
N PRO A 108 -35.39 -14.83 6.50
CA PRO A 108 -35.80 -15.98 7.30
C PRO A 108 -35.62 -15.67 8.79
N ILE A 109 -36.50 -16.23 9.62
CA ILE A 109 -36.44 -16.06 11.08
C ILE A 109 -35.20 -16.79 11.60
N ALA A 110 -34.37 -16.09 12.38
CA ALA A 110 -33.20 -16.65 13.05
C ALA A 110 -33.60 -17.46 14.30
N ALA A 111 -32.62 -17.99 15.04
CA ALA A 111 -32.83 -18.56 16.37
C ALA A 111 -31.83 -17.96 17.36
N PHE A 112 -32.27 -17.77 18.60
CA PHE A 112 -31.46 -17.23 19.68
C PHE A 112 -31.58 -18.14 20.90
N ASP A 113 -30.52 -18.19 21.68
CA ASP A 113 -30.50 -18.73 23.04
C ASP A 113 -30.27 -17.60 24.06
N SER A 114 -30.24 -17.96 25.34
CA SER A 114 -30.02 -17.01 26.43
C SER A 114 -28.68 -16.27 26.30
N GLU A 115 -27.64 -16.93 25.79
CA GLU A 115 -26.31 -16.32 25.60
C GLU A 115 -26.35 -15.27 24.49
N MET A 116 -26.94 -15.58 23.32
CA MET A 116 -27.07 -14.65 22.20
C MET A 116 -27.96 -13.46 22.56
N ARG A 117 -29.06 -13.69 23.30
CA ARG A 117 -29.89 -12.60 23.86
C ARG A 117 -29.06 -11.71 24.78
N GLY A 118 -28.28 -12.30 25.68
CA GLY A 118 -27.38 -11.56 26.57
C GLY A 118 -26.35 -10.72 25.81
N ILE A 119 -25.76 -11.25 24.74
CA ILE A 119 -24.82 -10.49 23.88
C ILE A 119 -25.50 -9.30 23.22
N LEU A 120 -26.75 -9.45 22.73
CA LEU A 120 -27.49 -8.35 22.12
C LEU A 120 -27.85 -7.26 23.14
N LEU A 121 -28.27 -7.64 24.35
CA LEU A 121 -28.51 -6.68 25.45
C LEU A 121 -27.22 -5.97 25.89
N ASP A 122 -26.10 -6.70 25.97
CA ASP A 122 -24.77 -6.11 26.19
C ASP A 122 -24.47 -5.05 25.12
N CYS A 123 -24.81 -5.31 23.86
CA CYS A 123 -24.68 -4.32 22.78
C CYS A 123 -25.59 -3.11 22.97
N CYS A 124 -26.84 -3.29 23.40
CA CYS A 124 -27.77 -2.18 23.71
C CYS A 124 -27.28 -1.29 24.86
N SER A 125 -26.49 -1.83 25.80
CA SER A 125 -25.95 -1.05 26.92
C SER A 125 -24.81 -0.08 26.54
N LEU A 126 -24.30 -0.16 25.31
CA LEU A 126 -23.24 0.70 24.80
C LEU A 126 -23.83 1.94 24.14
N ASP A 127 -23.09 3.05 24.13
CA ASP A 127 -23.47 4.28 23.43
C ASP A 127 -22.99 4.24 21.96
N TRP A 128 -23.95 4.14 21.05
CA TRP A 128 -23.77 4.13 19.60
C TRP A 128 -23.91 5.50 18.94
N SER A 129 -24.28 6.55 19.69
CA SER A 129 -24.48 7.90 19.15
C SER A 129 -23.22 8.48 18.49
N ARG A 130 -22.05 8.08 18.99
CA ARG A 130 -20.72 8.48 18.49
C ARG A 130 -20.09 7.43 17.57
N ILE A 131 -20.91 6.76 16.75
CA ILE A 131 -20.39 5.83 15.76
C ILE A 131 -19.38 6.54 14.84
N SER A 132 -18.28 5.85 14.54
CA SER A 132 -17.16 6.41 13.78
C SER A 132 -16.67 5.40 12.75
N PRO A 133 -15.94 5.83 11.71
CA PRO A 133 -15.31 4.93 10.74
C PRO A 133 -14.50 3.78 11.36
N ALA A 134 -13.95 4.00 12.57
CA ALA A 134 -13.22 2.98 13.31
C ALA A 134 -14.12 1.81 13.76
N ILE A 135 -15.40 2.06 14.10
CA ILE A 135 -16.36 1.01 14.48
C ILE A 135 -16.71 0.15 13.27
N PHE A 136 -17.09 0.78 12.14
CA PHE A 136 -17.41 0.05 10.91
C PHE A 136 -16.24 -0.79 10.42
N GLY A 137 -15.02 -0.20 10.44
CA GLY A 137 -13.81 -0.90 10.08
C GLY A 137 -13.47 -2.06 11.03
N ALA A 138 -13.68 -1.89 12.34
CA ALA A 138 -13.45 -2.95 13.32
C ALA A 138 -14.48 -4.08 13.20
N LEU A 139 -15.76 -3.76 12.95
CA LEU A 139 -16.82 -4.73 12.74
C LEU A 139 -16.58 -5.56 11.48
N PHE A 140 -16.25 -4.89 10.37
CA PHE A 140 -15.85 -5.53 9.13
C PHE A 140 -14.68 -6.51 9.34
N GLN A 141 -13.66 -6.11 10.10
CA GLN A 141 -12.49 -6.94 10.34
C GLN A 141 -12.71 -8.08 11.32
N SER A 142 -13.67 -7.97 12.25
CA SER A 142 -13.90 -8.99 13.28
C SER A 142 -14.61 -10.22 12.72
N VAL A 143 -15.46 -10.04 11.70
CA VAL A 143 -16.24 -11.15 11.10
C VAL A 143 -15.51 -11.87 9.95
N MET A 144 -14.41 -11.31 9.46
CA MET A 144 -13.66 -11.90 8.35
C MET A 144 -12.63 -12.94 8.80
N ASP A 145 -12.54 -14.04 8.05
CA ASP A 145 -11.45 -15.01 8.19
C ASP A 145 -10.07 -14.34 7.97
N GLN A 146 -9.07 -14.73 8.77
CA GLN A 146 -7.76 -14.09 8.77
C GLN A 146 -7.01 -14.25 7.43
N LYS A 147 -7.17 -15.39 6.74
CA LYS A 147 -6.54 -15.65 5.44
C LYS A 147 -7.25 -14.89 4.33
N LEU A 148 -8.58 -14.86 4.36
CA LEU A 148 -9.39 -14.05 3.44
C LEU A 148 -9.08 -12.56 3.60
N ARG A 149 -8.98 -12.07 4.84
CA ARG A 149 -8.62 -10.69 5.17
C ARG A 149 -7.29 -10.27 4.55
N ARG A 150 -6.25 -11.12 4.63
CA ARG A 150 -4.95 -10.84 4.01
C ARG A 150 -5.03 -10.87 2.47
N ASN A 151 -5.77 -11.81 1.89
CA ASN A 151 -5.86 -11.99 0.43
C ASN A 151 -6.66 -10.86 -0.25
N LEU A 152 -7.71 -10.39 0.40
CA LEU A 152 -8.53 -9.26 -0.05
C LEU A 152 -7.94 -7.90 0.34
N GLY A 153 -6.86 -7.87 1.12
CA GLY A 153 -6.29 -6.61 1.62
C GLY A 153 -7.27 -5.82 2.50
N ALA A 154 -8.18 -6.51 3.20
CA ALA A 154 -9.27 -5.96 4.01
C ALA A 154 -8.77 -5.23 5.29
N HIS A 155 -8.07 -4.13 5.07
CA HIS A 155 -7.58 -3.22 6.08
C HIS A 155 -8.32 -1.90 5.94
N TYR A 156 -9.18 -1.57 6.91
CA TYR A 156 -9.86 -0.28 6.88
C TYR A 156 -8.85 0.87 6.99
N THR A 157 -9.23 2.00 6.41
CA THR A 157 -8.43 3.22 6.43
C THR A 157 -8.86 4.11 7.60
N THR A 158 -7.90 4.56 8.41
CA THR A 158 -8.14 5.48 9.52
C THR A 158 -8.50 6.87 9.00
N GLU A 159 -9.29 7.61 9.79
CA GLU A 159 -9.67 8.98 9.44
C GLU A 159 -8.47 9.87 9.11
N LYS A 160 -7.40 9.79 9.91
CA LYS A 160 -6.13 10.52 9.66
C LYS A 160 -5.59 10.27 8.25
N ASN A 161 -5.64 9.02 7.76
CA ASN A 161 -5.13 8.67 6.43
C ASN A 161 -6.13 9.02 5.31
N ILE A 162 -7.44 8.98 5.57
CA ILE A 162 -8.45 9.46 4.62
C ILE A 162 -8.28 10.96 4.38
N LEU A 163 -8.11 11.74 5.47
CA LEU A 163 -7.90 13.18 5.39
C LEU A 163 -6.64 13.56 4.62
N LYS A 164 -5.55 12.77 4.70
CA LYS A 164 -4.36 12.97 3.86
C LYS A 164 -4.66 12.89 2.35
N LEU A 165 -5.69 12.13 1.97
CA LEU A 165 -6.06 11.95 0.57
C LEU A 165 -7.09 13.00 0.12
N ILE A 166 -8.18 13.18 0.86
CA ILE A 166 -9.29 14.03 0.41
C ILE A 166 -9.01 15.53 0.53
N LYS A 167 -8.18 15.94 1.50
CA LYS A 167 -7.73 17.34 1.65
C LYS A 167 -7.09 17.85 0.37
N PRO A 168 -5.99 17.24 -0.11
CA PRO A 168 -5.35 17.71 -1.31
C PRO A 168 -6.12 17.41 -2.60
N LEU A 169 -7.01 16.42 -2.61
CA LEU A 169 -7.81 16.06 -3.79
C LEU A 169 -8.90 17.10 -4.11
N PHE A 170 -9.67 17.53 -3.10
CA PHE A 170 -10.78 18.47 -3.31
C PHE A 170 -11.09 19.36 -2.11
N LEU A 171 -10.93 18.89 -0.88
CA LEU A 171 -11.46 19.58 0.30
C LEU A 171 -10.72 20.90 0.58
N ASP A 172 -9.39 20.95 0.40
CA ASP A 172 -8.64 22.20 0.56
C ASP A 172 -9.06 23.25 -0.48
N GLU A 173 -9.30 22.82 -1.73
CA GLU A 173 -9.72 23.70 -2.83
C GLU A 173 -11.11 24.28 -2.56
N LEU A 174 -12.07 23.44 -2.18
CA LEU A 174 -13.43 23.87 -1.83
C LEU A 174 -13.44 24.80 -0.61
N ARG A 175 -12.62 24.53 0.40
CA ARG A 175 -12.45 25.40 1.58
C ARG A 175 -11.86 26.76 1.20
N ALA A 176 -10.85 26.77 0.35
CA ALA A 176 -10.23 28.01 -0.13
C ALA A 176 -11.17 28.83 -1.03
N GLU A 177 -11.99 28.16 -1.85
CA GLU A 177 -13.04 28.81 -2.65
C GLU A 177 -14.09 29.44 -1.73
N PHE A 178 -14.60 28.70 -0.73
CA PHE A 178 -15.54 29.23 0.26
C PHE A 178 -15.03 30.50 0.95
N GLU A 179 -13.80 30.50 1.46
CA GLU A 179 -13.23 31.68 2.14
C GLU A 179 -13.10 32.89 1.20
N LYS A 180 -12.84 32.69 -0.09
CA LYS A 180 -12.82 33.78 -1.10
C LYS A 180 -14.22 34.32 -1.41
N LEU A 181 -15.25 33.49 -1.36
CA LEU A 181 -16.63 33.86 -1.68
C LEU A 181 -17.39 34.47 -0.51
N LYS A 182 -16.84 34.34 0.71
CA LYS A 182 -17.41 34.86 1.95
C LYS A 182 -17.75 36.34 1.84
N GLY A 183 -18.98 36.70 2.20
CA GLY A 183 -19.51 38.06 2.09
C GLY A 183 -20.24 38.37 0.78
N ASN A 184 -20.24 37.46 -0.21
CA ASN A 184 -21.06 37.57 -1.41
C ASN A 184 -22.12 36.47 -1.46
N ARG A 185 -23.36 36.82 -1.09
CA ARG A 185 -24.48 35.88 -0.98
C ARG A 185 -24.76 35.11 -2.28
N ASN A 186 -24.90 35.81 -3.41
CA ASN A 186 -25.23 35.16 -4.69
C ASN A 186 -24.18 34.12 -5.08
N LYS A 187 -22.89 34.42 -4.88
CA LYS A 187 -21.81 33.47 -5.15
C LYS A 187 -21.79 32.30 -4.17
N LEU A 188 -22.18 32.51 -2.92
CA LEU A 188 -22.34 31.44 -1.93
C LEU A 188 -23.51 30.51 -2.30
N ASP A 189 -24.62 31.04 -2.80
CA ASP A 189 -25.75 30.24 -3.29
C ASP A 189 -25.36 29.37 -4.50
N GLU A 190 -24.57 29.94 -5.44
CA GLU A 190 -23.99 29.20 -6.57
C GLU A 190 -23.01 28.12 -6.09
N PHE A 191 -22.14 28.45 -5.13
CA PHE A 191 -21.19 27.50 -4.53
C PHE A 191 -21.91 26.37 -3.78
N HIS A 192 -22.96 26.68 -3.03
CA HIS A 192 -23.79 25.68 -2.36
C HIS A 192 -24.42 24.72 -3.36
N SER A 193 -24.97 25.26 -4.46
CA SER A 193 -25.51 24.48 -5.57
C SER A 193 -24.45 23.61 -6.26
N LYS A 194 -23.20 24.08 -6.33
CA LYS A 194 -22.05 23.30 -6.82
C LYS A 194 -21.73 22.15 -5.89
N LEU A 195 -21.64 22.37 -4.57
CA LEU A 195 -21.36 21.33 -3.57
C LEU A 195 -22.35 20.16 -3.67
N ALA A 196 -23.64 20.46 -3.85
CA ALA A 196 -24.70 19.46 -3.95
C ALA A 196 -24.69 18.66 -5.26
N LYS A 197 -23.93 19.09 -6.28
CA LYS A 197 -23.81 18.41 -7.57
C LYS A 197 -22.57 17.55 -7.69
N LEU A 198 -21.58 17.72 -6.81
CA LEU A 198 -20.35 16.94 -6.83
C LEU A 198 -20.67 15.44 -6.64
N LYS A 199 -20.03 14.58 -7.43
CA LYS A 199 -20.16 13.12 -7.28
C LYS A 199 -18.83 12.43 -7.06
N PHE A 200 -18.89 11.35 -6.28
CA PHE A 200 -17.75 10.69 -5.64
C PHE A 200 -17.82 9.18 -5.87
N LEU A 201 -16.76 8.57 -6.40
CA LEU A 201 -16.67 7.13 -6.60
C LEU A 201 -15.49 6.52 -5.83
N ASP A 202 -15.77 5.52 -5.00
CA ASP A 202 -14.76 4.61 -4.45
C ASP A 202 -14.91 3.19 -5.04
N PRO A 203 -14.07 2.79 -6.01
CA PRO A 203 -14.18 1.50 -6.68
C PRO A 203 -13.56 0.32 -5.90
N ALA A 204 -13.21 0.51 -4.64
CA ALA A 204 -12.78 -0.54 -3.72
C ALA A 204 -13.14 -0.12 -2.28
N CYS A 205 -14.42 0.17 -2.05
CA CYS A 205 -14.85 1.00 -0.93
C CYS A 205 -14.77 0.33 0.45
N GLY A 206 -14.65 -1.00 0.52
CA GLY A 206 -14.73 -1.73 1.78
C GLY A 206 -15.99 -1.36 2.55
N CYS A 207 -15.85 -1.07 3.84
CA CYS A 207 -16.95 -0.61 4.70
C CYS A 207 -17.36 0.87 4.49
N GLY A 208 -16.90 1.52 3.40
CA GLY A 208 -17.36 2.86 3.00
C GLY A 208 -16.70 4.04 3.71
N ASN A 209 -15.64 3.82 4.51
CA ASN A 209 -15.04 4.88 5.34
C ASN A 209 -14.64 6.13 4.54
N PHE A 210 -14.11 5.97 3.33
CA PHE A 210 -13.77 7.09 2.45
C PHE A 210 -15.00 7.92 2.07
N LEU A 211 -16.10 7.26 1.69
CA LEU A 211 -17.37 7.90 1.35
C LEU A 211 -17.96 8.62 2.58
N VAL A 212 -17.97 7.95 3.73
CA VAL A 212 -18.48 8.48 5.01
C VAL A 212 -17.75 9.76 5.42
N ILE A 213 -16.42 9.74 5.41
CA ILE A 213 -15.63 10.92 5.78
C ILE A 213 -15.76 12.03 4.74
N ALA A 214 -15.71 11.71 3.44
CA ALA A 214 -15.90 12.72 2.39
C ALA A 214 -17.27 13.42 2.52
N TYR A 215 -18.34 12.66 2.78
CA TYR A 215 -19.67 13.19 3.00
C TYR A 215 -19.76 14.05 4.26
N ARG A 216 -19.19 13.59 5.38
CA ARG A 216 -19.11 14.38 6.63
C ARG A 216 -18.44 15.73 6.38
N GLU A 217 -17.28 15.74 5.75
CA GLU A 217 -16.53 16.98 5.47
C GLU A 217 -17.29 17.91 4.51
N LEU A 218 -18.01 17.34 3.54
CA LEU A 218 -18.87 18.11 2.62
C LEU A 218 -20.06 18.74 3.36
N ARG A 219 -20.71 18.02 4.28
CA ARG A 219 -21.80 18.53 5.14
C ARG A 219 -21.32 19.58 6.13
N LEU A 220 -20.12 19.42 6.70
CA LEU A 220 -19.51 20.44 7.55
C LEU A 220 -19.22 21.72 6.76
N LEU A 221 -18.72 21.62 5.54
CA LEU A 221 -18.52 22.77 4.66
C LEU A 221 -19.86 23.41 4.26
N GLU A 222 -20.87 22.62 3.93
CA GLU A 222 -22.22 23.11 3.64
C GLU A 222 -22.79 23.91 4.81
N LEU A 223 -22.62 23.42 6.04
CA LEU A 223 -23.05 24.14 7.25
C LEU A 223 -22.33 25.49 7.38
N ASP A 224 -21.03 25.55 7.10
CA ASP A 224 -20.29 26.82 7.10
C ASP A 224 -20.80 27.80 6.04
N VAL A 225 -21.18 27.29 4.86
CA VAL A 225 -21.80 28.08 3.78
C VAL A 225 -23.14 28.66 4.23
N LEU A 226 -24.00 27.83 4.83
CA LEU A 226 -25.30 28.26 5.35
C LEU A 226 -25.16 29.29 6.47
N ARG A 227 -24.21 29.10 7.39
CA ARG A 227 -23.89 30.11 8.41
C ARG A 227 -23.48 31.45 7.79
N ALA A 228 -22.73 31.41 6.68
CA ALA A 228 -22.30 32.62 5.98
C ALA A 228 -23.44 33.31 5.20
N ILE A 229 -24.41 32.56 4.66
CA ILE A 229 -25.57 33.10 3.91
C ILE A 229 -26.60 33.75 4.85
N HIS A 230 -26.91 33.09 5.97
CA HIS A 230 -28.04 33.46 6.84
C HIS A 230 -27.63 34.20 8.13
N GLY A 231 -26.34 34.14 8.52
CA GLY A 231 -25.84 34.74 9.76
C GLY A 231 -26.43 34.09 11.03
N LYS A 232 -26.34 34.78 12.17
CA LYS A 232 -26.94 34.36 13.47
C LYS A 232 -28.40 34.82 13.61
N GLN A 233 -29.20 34.82 12.55
CA GLN A 233 -30.61 35.22 12.67
C GLN A 233 -31.39 34.12 13.41
N GLN A 234 -31.73 34.37 14.68
CA GLN A 234 -32.44 33.45 15.60
C GLN A 234 -33.88 33.09 15.19
N THR A 235 -34.35 33.52 14.01
CA THR A 235 -35.75 33.40 13.57
C THR A 235 -35.96 32.50 12.36
N LEU A 236 -34.90 31.92 11.78
CA LEU A 236 -34.98 31.03 10.63
C LEU A 236 -35.10 29.58 11.10
N GLY A 237 -36.12 28.85 10.66
CA GLY A 237 -36.26 27.41 10.93
C GLY A 237 -35.54 26.58 9.86
N VAL A 238 -35.33 25.26 10.06
CA VAL A 238 -34.64 24.42 9.07
C VAL A 238 -35.27 24.45 7.67
N LYS A 239 -36.58 24.75 7.55
CA LYS A 239 -37.24 24.94 6.23
C LYS A 239 -36.68 26.12 5.43
N ASP A 240 -36.06 27.09 6.09
CA ASP A 240 -35.43 28.26 5.49
C ASP A 240 -33.96 27.99 5.07
N PHE A 241 -33.36 26.91 5.58
CA PHE A 241 -32.03 26.43 5.23
C PHE A 241 -32.17 25.23 4.30
N ALA A 242 -32.09 25.47 2.98
CA ALA A 242 -32.17 24.40 2.01
C ALA A 242 -30.93 23.48 2.12
N ILE A 243 -30.95 22.42 2.95
CA ILE A 243 -29.87 21.42 2.97
C ILE A 243 -29.90 20.63 1.66
N LEU A 244 -28.88 20.81 0.81
CA LEU A 244 -28.83 20.29 -0.54
C LEU A 244 -27.95 19.04 -0.66
N CYS A 245 -26.83 18.99 0.07
CA CYS A 245 -25.92 17.85 0.02
C CYS A 245 -26.59 16.60 0.61
N ASP A 246 -26.41 15.46 -0.04
CA ASP A 246 -27.10 14.21 0.30
C ASP A 246 -26.30 12.97 -0.16
N VAL A 247 -26.71 11.80 0.30
CA VAL A 247 -25.96 10.55 0.13
C VAL A 247 -25.96 10.01 -1.30
N ASP A 248 -26.88 10.46 -2.17
CA ASP A 248 -26.97 10.07 -3.59
C ASP A 248 -25.84 10.65 -4.47
N GLN A 249 -24.98 11.50 -3.88
CA GLN A 249 -23.73 11.96 -4.46
C GLN A 249 -22.61 10.90 -4.43
N PHE A 250 -22.78 9.80 -3.69
CA PHE A 250 -21.71 8.84 -3.39
C PHE A 250 -21.96 7.47 -4.02
N TYR A 251 -20.91 6.94 -4.64
CA TYR A 251 -20.87 5.68 -5.36
C TYR A 251 -19.73 4.81 -4.82
N GLY A 252 -19.98 3.52 -4.65
CA GLY A 252 -19.00 2.56 -4.15
C GLY A 252 -19.06 1.24 -4.89
N ILE A 253 -17.93 0.56 -5.03
CA ILE A 253 -17.86 -0.82 -5.51
C ILE A 253 -17.07 -1.65 -4.51
N GLU A 254 -17.64 -2.77 -4.08
CA GLU A 254 -17.03 -3.67 -3.12
C GLU A 254 -17.30 -5.12 -3.52
N ILE A 255 -16.28 -5.98 -3.43
CA ILE A 255 -16.37 -7.36 -3.92
C ILE A 255 -17.05 -8.30 -2.92
N GLU A 256 -16.99 -7.99 -1.63
CA GLU A 256 -17.67 -8.76 -0.58
C GLU A 256 -19.00 -8.10 -0.17
N GLU A 257 -20.02 -8.91 0.06
CA GLU A 257 -21.36 -8.39 0.36
C GLU A 257 -21.44 -7.65 1.69
N PHE A 258 -20.92 -8.24 2.76
CA PHE A 258 -21.01 -7.65 4.10
C PHE A 258 -20.45 -6.23 4.19
N PRO A 259 -19.20 -5.94 3.75
CA PRO A 259 -18.70 -4.57 3.74
C PRO A 259 -19.52 -3.64 2.83
N ALA A 260 -20.07 -4.11 1.71
CA ALA A 260 -20.94 -3.31 0.86
C ALA A 260 -22.23 -2.89 1.60
N GLN A 261 -22.84 -3.81 2.35
CA GLN A 261 -24.02 -3.54 3.20
C GLN A 261 -23.69 -2.58 4.35
N ILE A 262 -22.52 -2.75 4.99
CA ILE A 262 -22.01 -1.81 6.00
C ILE A 262 -21.82 -0.42 5.38
N ALA A 263 -21.20 -0.32 4.20
CA ALA A 263 -20.95 0.97 3.55
C ALA A 263 -22.26 1.72 3.29
N GLN A 264 -23.28 1.02 2.77
CA GLN A 264 -24.60 1.62 2.54
C GLN A 264 -25.22 2.13 3.85
N THR A 265 -25.19 1.30 4.89
CA THR A 265 -25.75 1.68 6.19
C THR A 265 -24.98 2.82 6.84
N ALA A 266 -23.65 2.77 6.82
CA ALA A 266 -22.77 3.79 7.37
C ALA A 266 -23.05 5.17 6.76
N MET A 267 -23.38 5.24 5.46
CA MET A 267 -23.77 6.50 4.79
C MET A 267 -25.05 7.10 5.38
N TRP A 268 -26.06 6.30 5.72
CA TRP A 268 -27.26 6.81 6.40
C TRP A 268 -26.99 7.21 7.84
N LEU A 269 -26.18 6.45 8.57
CA LEU A 269 -25.85 6.76 9.96
C LEU A 269 -25.10 8.10 10.05
N ILE A 270 -24.13 8.34 9.16
CA ILE A 270 -23.42 9.63 9.12
C ILE A 270 -24.33 10.77 8.65
N ASP A 271 -25.28 10.52 7.73
CA ASP A 271 -26.29 11.53 7.35
C ASP A 271 -27.12 11.95 8.56
N HIS A 272 -27.60 10.99 9.33
CA HIS A 272 -28.36 11.28 10.54
C HIS A 272 -27.53 12.05 11.56
N GLN A 273 -26.28 11.64 11.82
CA GLN A 273 -25.37 12.40 12.70
C GLN A 273 -25.18 13.85 12.25
N MET A 274 -25.01 14.07 10.94
CA MET A 274 -24.89 15.42 10.40
C MET A 274 -26.21 16.21 10.47
N ASN A 275 -27.36 15.56 10.32
CA ASN A 275 -28.68 16.18 10.47
C ASN A 275 -28.94 16.60 11.92
N MET A 276 -28.51 15.80 12.90
CA MET A 276 -28.56 16.17 14.32
C MET A 276 -27.67 17.37 14.61
N MET A 277 -26.44 17.40 14.07
CA MET A 277 -25.56 18.57 14.20
C MET A 277 -26.17 19.83 13.58
N VAL A 278 -26.79 19.72 12.40
CA VAL A 278 -27.55 20.82 11.79
C VAL A 278 -28.71 21.25 12.70
N SER A 279 -29.42 20.30 13.31
CA SER A 279 -30.54 20.60 14.20
C SER A 279 -30.11 21.39 15.44
N GLU A 280 -28.99 20.99 16.05
CA GLU A 280 -28.39 21.69 17.20
C GLU A 280 -27.98 23.12 16.82
N GLU A 281 -27.36 23.29 15.66
CA GLU A 281 -26.87 24.59 15.19
C GLU A 281 -27.99 25.55 14.77
N LEU A 282 -29.05 25.02 14.18
CA LEU A 282 -30.20 25.82 13.72
C LEU A 282 -31.31 25.94 14.77
N GLY A 283 -31.18 25.27 15.93
CA GLY A 283 -32.17 25.28 17.01
C GLY A 283 -33.54 24.69 16.61
N SER A 284 -33.61 23.91 15.53
CA SER A 284 -34.84 23.27 15.08
C SER A 284 -34.55 21.86 14.57
N TYR A 285 -35.42 20.91 14.93
CA TYR A 285 -35.23 19.49 14.63
C TYR A 285 -35.34 19.22 13.13
N PHE A 286 -34.32 18.58 12.56
CA PHE A 286 -34.24 18.18 11.16
C PHE A 286 -33.76 16.74 11.05
N VAL A 287 -34.55 15.94 10.33
CA VAL A 287 -34.25 14.56 10.05
C VAL A 287 -34.76 14.18 8.66
N ARG A 288 -34.03 13.32 7.95
CA ARG A 288 -34.40 12.78 6.64
C ARG A 288 -35.01 11.38 6.78
N LEU A 289 -36.14 11.30 7.50
CA LEU A 289 -36.93 10.06 7.62
C LEU A 289 -38.31 10.21 6.97
N PRO A 290 -38.80 9.19 6.22
CA PRO A 290 -38.12 7.95 5.85
C PRO A 290 -36.94 8.18 4.89
N LEU A 291 -36.06 7.18 4.74
CA LEU A 291 -34.86 7.24 3.90
C LEU A 291 -35.25 7.25 2.40
N LYS A 292 -35.35 8.45 1.81
CA LYS A 292 -35.75 8.62 0.41
C LYS A 292 -34.62 8.46 -0.61
N LYS A 293 -33.39 8.77 -0.20
CA LYS A 293 -32.18 8.73 -1.02
C LYS A 293 -31.16 7.79 -0.41
N SER A 294 -30.30 7.22 -1.24
CA SER A 294 -29.26 6.29 -0.82
C SER A 294 -27.98 6.48 -1.64
N ALA A 295 -26.85 6.18 -1.02
CA ALA A 295 -25.61 5.99 -1.74
C ALA A 295 -25.72 4.75 -2.65
N THR A 296 -25.09 4.81 -3.82
CA THR A 296 -25.09 3.70 -4.78
C THR A 296 -23.89 2.80 -4.50
N ILE A 297 -24.07 1.77 -3.69
CA ILE A 297 -23.03 0.78 -3.37
C ILE A 297 -23.29 -0.50 -4.16
N ILE A 298 -22.36 -0.87 -5.03
CA ILE A 298 -22.45 -2.04 -5.89
C ILE A 298 -21.61 -3.17 -5.30
N HIS A 299 -22.26 -4.29 -4.98
CA HIS A 299 -21.59 -5.54 -4.65
C HIS A 299 -21.12 -6.21 -5.97
N GLY A 300 -19.81 -6.18 -6.23
CA GLY A 300 -19.22 -6.84 -7.40
C GLY A 300 -17.73 -6.55 -7.60
N ASN A 301 -17.12 -7.26 -8.56
CA ASN A 301 -15.70 -7.10 -8.86
C ASN A 301 -15.47 -5.84 -9.72
N SER A 302 -14.92 -4.79 -9.09
CA SER A 302 -14.68 -3.51 -9.74
C SER A 302 -13.66 -3.55 -10.88
N LEU A 303 -12.85 -4.60 -11.05
CA LEU A 303 -11.97 -4.79 -12.22
C LEU A 303 -12.68 -5.44 -13.40
N GLN A 304 -13.81 -6.11 -13.19
CA GLN A 304 -14.61 -6.76 -14.22
C GLN A 304 -15.81 -5.93 -14.67
N LEU A 305 -16.48 -5.26 -13.75
CA LEU A 305 -17.62 -4.37 -14.02
C LEU A 305 -17.23 -3.19 -14.91
N ASP A 306 -18.15 -2.69 -15.72
CA ASP A 306 -17.96 -1.41 -16.39
C ASP A 306 -18.39 -0.27 -15.44
N TRP A 307 -17.50 0.69 -15.19
CA TRP A 307 -17.83 1.80 -14.28
C TRP A 307 -18.83 2.77 -14.92
N HIS A 308 -18.91 2.81 -16.26
CA HIS A 308 -19.88 3.63 -17.00
C HIS A 308 -21.33 3.28 -16.68
N ASP A 309 -21.60 2.00 -16.38
CA ASP A 309 -22.94 1.51 -16.03
C ASP A 309 -23.36 1.93 -14.62
N ILE A 310 -22.41 2.36 -13.78
CA ILE A 310 -22.63 2.73 -12.37
C ILE A 310 -22.81 4.24 -12.27
N VAL A 311 -21.90 4.99 -12.87
CA VAL A 311 -21.96 6.44 -12.98
C VAL A 311 -21.35 6.84 -14.31
N ALA A 312 -21.99 7.75 -15.04
CA ALA A 312 -21.44 8.21 -16.31
C ALA A 312 -20.23 9.15 -16.04
N PRO A 313 -19.14 9.09 -16.83
CA PRO A 313 -17.96 9.93 -16.63
C PRO A 313 -18.27 11.42 -16.53
N LYS A 314 -19.19 11.92 -17.37
CA LYS A 314 -19.64 13.32 -17.38
C LYS A 314 -20.31 13.78 -16.08
N ASP A 315 -20.82 12.84 -15.29
CA ASP A 315 -21.55 13.10 -14.06
C ASP A 315 -20.68 12.87 -12.82
N LEU A 316 -19.40 12.47 -12.99
CA LEU A 316 -18.48 12.18 -11.91
C LEU A 316 -17.38 13.24 -11.81
N ASP A 317 -17.02 13.64 -10.59
CA ASP A 317 -15.96 14.62 -10.34
C ASP A 317 -14.71 13.97 -9.73
N TYR A 318 -14.90 13.02 -8.80
CA TYR A 318 -13.81 12.46 -8.02
C TYR A 318 -13.83 10.94 -7.95
N ILE A 319 -12.65 10.34 -8.15
CA ILE A 319 -12.40 8.92 -7.88
C ILE A 319 -11.38 8.81 -6.75
N PHE A 320 -11.66 8.03 -5.72
CA PHE A 320 -10.71 7.87 -4.61
C PHE A 320 -10.86 6.56 -3.88
N GLY A 321 -9.88 6.20 -3.06
CA GLY A 321 -10.00 5.03 -2.20
C GLY A 321 -8.67 4.41 -1.82
N ASN A 322 -8.73 3.22 -1.27
CA ASN A 322 -7.58 2.39 -0.92
C ASN A 322 -7.76 0.98 -1.51
N PRO A 323 -7.50 0.78 -2.81
CA PRO A 323 -7.67 -0.52 -3.44
C PRO A 323 -6.69 -1.56 -2.88
N PRO A 324 -7.01 -2.86 -3.00
CA PRO A 324 -6.25 -3.92 -2.34
C PRO A 324 -4.83 -4.08 -2.88
N PHE A 325 -3.87 -4.34 -1.98
CA PHE A 325 -2.47 -4.59 -2.32
C PHE A 325 -2.20 -6.08 -2.47
N GLY A 326 -1.44 -6.46 -3.49
CA GLY A 326 -1.15 -7.86 -3.77
C GLY A 326 0.06 -8.01 -4.67
N GLY A 327 1.22 -8.31 -4.09
CA GLY A 327 2.43 -8.56 -4.86
C GLY A 327 2.28 -9.77 -5.77
N LYS A 328 2.98 -9.79 -6.91
CA LYS A 328 2.85 -10.82 -7.98
C LYS A 328 2.82 -12.29 -7.53
N LYS A 329 3.43 -12.62 -6.39
CA LYS A 329 3.47 -13.98 -5.82
C LYS A 329 2.28 -14.29 -4.92
N GLU A 330 1.71 -13.27 -4.28
CA GLU A 330 0.63 -13.37 -3.31
C GLU A 330 -0.76 -13.34 -3.99
N GLN A 331 -0.83 -12.89 -5.26
CA GLN A 331 -2.08 -12.82 -6.02
C GLN A 331 -2.70 -14.21 -6.25
N SER A 332 -4.01 -14.30 -6.00
CA SER A 332 -4.85 -15.47 -6.30
C SER A 332 -4.97 -15.71 -7.81
N LYS A 333 -5.50 -16.88 -8.20
CA LYS A 333 -5.76 -17.18 -9.63
C LYS A 333 -6.73 -16.18 -10.25
N THR A 334 -7.79 -15.81 -9.54
CA THR A 334 -8.79 -14.83 -9.98
C THR A 334 -8.16 -13.46 -10.16
N GLN A 335 -7.39 -12.99 -9.17
CA GLN A 335 -6.69 -11.70 -9.25
C GLN A 335 -5.71 -11.65 -10.43
N LYS A 336 -5.01 -12.75 -10.72
CA LYS A 336 -4.16 -12.83 -11.93
C LYS A 336 -4.96 -12.77 -13.23
N GLY A 337 -6.16 -13.33 -13.25
CA GLY A 337 -7.11 -13.18 -14.35
C GLY A 337 -7.51 -11.72 -14.55
N ASP A 338 -7.86 -11.03 -13.47
CA ASP A 338 -8.23 -9.61 -13.50
C ASP A 338 -7.08 -8.72 -13.98
N MET A 339 -5.86 -8.95 -13.46
CA MET A 339 -4.65 -8.28 -13.92
C MET A 339 -4.41 -8.49 -15.42
N SER A 340 -4.62 -9.72 -15.91
CA SER A 340 -4.45 -10.04 -17.33
C SER A 340 -5.49 -9.36 -18.21
N ARG A 341 -6.71 -9.16 -17.69
CA ARG A 341 -7.81 -8.45 -18.36
C ARG A 341 -7.48 -6.96 -18.49
N VAL A 342 -7.10 -6.31 -17.40
CA VAL A 342 -6.81 -4.87 -17.33
C VAL A 342 -5.54 -4.54 -18.11
N PHE A 343 -4.46 -5.31 -17.93
CA PHE A 343 -3.18 -5.07 -18.59
C PHE A 343 -3.02 -5.80 -19.92
N ARG A 344 -4.12 -6.05 -20.63
CA ARG A 344 -4.08 -6.71 -21.93
C ARG A 344 -3.12 -5.96 -22.86
N ASN A 345 -2.18 -6.68 -23.46
CA ASN A 345 -1.11 -6.17 -24.34
C ASN A 345 0.00 -5.34 -23.65
N VAL A 346 0.05 -5.27 -22.32
CA VAL A 346 1.14 -4.60 -21.60
C VAL A 346 2.26 -5.60 -21.28
N LYS A 347 3.41 -5.43 -21.94
CA LYS A 347 4.54 -6.33 -21.77
C LYS A 347 5.15 -6.19 -20.37
N GLY A 348 5.23 -7.31 -19.65
CA GLY A 348 5.86 -7.37 -18.33
C GLY A 348 4.90 -7.11 -17.17
N ALA A 349 3.60 -6.88 -17.42
CA ALA A 349 2.61 -6.58 -16.39
C ALA A 349 2.50 -7.65 -15.27
N GLY A 350 2.93 -8.88 -15.52
CA GLY A 350 2.95 -9.96 -14.53
C GLY A 350 3.85 -9.74 -13.30
N VAL A 351 4.60 -8.62 -13.24
CA VAL A 351 5.34 -8.22 -12.02
C VAL A 351 4.66 -7.13 -11.20
N LEU A 352 3.58 -6.53 -11.71
CA LEU A 352 2.89 -5.43 -11.05
C LEU A 352 2.09 -5.91 -9.84
N ASP A 353 2.02 -5.06 -8.84
CA ASP A 353 1.13 -5.21 -7.70
C ASP A 353 -0.34 -5.10 -8.12
N PHE A 354 -1.23 -5.80 -7.43
CA PHE A 354 -2.65 -5.85 -7.75
C PHE A 354 -3.30 -4.46 -7.78
N VAL A 355 -2.89 -3.56 -6.89
CA VAL A 355 -3.41 -2.18 -6.81
C VAL A 355 -3.23 -1.40 -8.12
N SER A 356 -2.23 -1.76 -8.93
CA SER A 356 -1.95 -1.08 -10.19
C SER A 356 -3.08 -1.21 -11.23
N ALA A 357 -3.95 -2.23 -11.12
CA ALA A 357 -5.09 -2.39 -12.00
C ALA A 357 -6.08 -1.22 -11.90
N TRP A 358 -6.29 -0.67 -10.71
CA TRP A 358 -7.17 0.47 -10.50
C TRP A 358 -6.63 1.76 -11.12
N TYR A 359 -5.31 1.92 -11.19
CA TYR A 359 -4.69 3.06 -11.88
C TYR A 359 -5.00 3.05 -13.38
N ILE A 360 -4.80 1.92 -14.04
CA ILE A 360 -5.14 1.78 -15.47
C ILE A 360 -6.63 1.96 -15.68
N LYS A 361 -7.46 1.33 -14.84
CA LYS A 361 -8.91 1.39 -14.98
C LYS A 361 -9.45 2.81 -14.80
N ALA A 362 -8.98 3.54 -13.79
CA ALA A 362 -9.33 4.94 -13.61
C ALA A 362 -8.84 5.80 -14.77
N ALA A 363 -7.59 5.63 -15.21
CA ALA A 363 -7.06 6.41 -16.33
C ALA A 363 -7.84 6.15 -17.64
N ASP A 364 -8.23 4.91 -17.92
CA ASP A 364 -9.08 4.57 -19.08
C ASP A 364 -10.48 5.20 -18.95
N TYR A 365 -11.10 5.13 -17.77
CA TYR A 365 -12.41 5.74 -17.50
C TYR A 365 -12.40 7.27 -17.63
N MET A 366 -11.32 7.92 -17.18
CA MET A 366 -11.14 9.37 -17.27
C MET A 366 -10.94 9.88 -18.70
N MET A 367 -10.64 9.01 -19.68
CA MET A 367 -10.50 9.45 -21.07
C MET A 367 -11.80 10.04 -21.63
N ASP A 368 -12.95 9.64 -21.07
CA ASP A 368 -14.27 10.15 -21.45
C ASP A 368 -14.70 11.40 -20.64
N ASN A 369 -13.95 11.77 -19.59
CA ASN A 369 -14.04 13.05 -18.89
C ASN A 369 -12.71 13.41 -18.21
N SER A 370 -11.92 14.26 -18.88
CA SER A 370 -10.59 14.65 -18.40
C SER A 370 -10.60 15.53 -17.14
N GLU A 371 -11.75 16.08 -16.74
CA GLU A 371 -11.89 16.93 -15.55
C GLU A 371 -11.91 16.13 -14.25
N ILE A 372 -12.16 14.81 -14.32
CA ILE A 372 -12.14 13.94 -13.14
C ILE A 372 -10.77 14.01 -12.47
N LYS A 373 -10.76 14.21 -11.15
CA LYS A 373 -9.56 14.11 -10.32
C LYS A 373 -9.59 12.80 -9.54
N THR A 374 -8.48 12.07 -9.56
CA THR A 374 -8.37 10.75 -8.91
C THR A 374 -7.31 10.76 -7.83
N ALA A 375 -7.51 10.07 -6.70
CA ALA A 375 -6.41 9.75 -5.79
C ALA A 375 -6.53 8.39 -5.12
N TYR A 376 -5.44 7.63 -5.07
CA TYR A 376 -5.40 6.33 -4.40
C TYR A 376 -4.32 6.25 -3.34
N VAL A 377 -4.63 5.54 -2.26
CA VAL A 377 -3.63 4.92 -1.38
C VAL A 377 -3.07 3.69 -2.12
N SER A 378 -1.75 3.45 -2.02
CA SER A 378 -1.10 2.29 -2.64
C SER A 378 0.13 1.84 -1.90
N THR A 379 0.57 0.60 -2.12
CA THR A 379 1.92 0.20 -1.73
C THR A 379 2.95 1.09 -2.42
N ASN A 380 3.97 1.53 -1.68
CA ASN A 380 5.10 2.30 -2.22
C ASN A 380 5.87 1.57 -3.34
N SER A 381 5.66 0.26 -3.51
CA SER A 381 6.31 -0.53 -4.55
C SER A 381 5.90 -0.15 -5.98
N ILE A 382 4.75 0.51 -6.18
CA ILE A 382 4.33 0.96 -7.53
C ILE A 382 5.08 2.22 -8.02
N THR A 383 5.81 2.89 -7.13
CA THR A 383 6.67 4.05 -7.43
C THR A 383 8.15 3.73 -7.23
N GLN A 384 8.50 2.45 -7.10
CA GLN A 384 9.86 1.97 -6.85
C GLN A 384 10.21 0.72 -7.67
N GLY A 385 11.50 0.50 -7.93
CA GLY A 385 12.00 -0.75 -8.50
C GLY A 385 11.46 -1.09 -9.90
N GLU A 386 11.17 -2.38 -10.13
CA GLU A 386 10.83 -2.90 -11.47
C GLU A 386 9.41 -2.59 -11.95
N GLN A 387 8.54 -2.08 -11.08
CA GLN A 387 7.14 -1.80 -11.43
C GLN A 387 6.98 -0.47 -12.18
N VAL A 388 7.79 0.54 -11.83
CA VAL A 388 7.58 1.92 -12.28
C VAL A 388 7.61 2.03 -13.80
N GLY A 389 8.63 1.43 -14.41
CA GLY A 389 8.81 1.47 -15.87
C GLY A 389 7.74 0.75 -16.67
N ILE A 390 6.87 -0.03 -16.02
CA ILE A 390 5.77 -0.76 -16.67
C ILE A 390 4.46 0.00 -16.44
N LEU A 391 4.08 0.24 -15.19
CA LEU A 391 2.83 0.93 -14.86
C LEU A 391 2.82 2.36 -15.40
N TRP A 392 3.84 3.14 -15.05
CA TRP A 392 3.83 4.57 -15.36
C TRP A 392 4.12 4.88 -16.82
N ALA A 393 4.77 3.96 -17.55
CA ALA A 393 4.85 4.09 -19.01
C ALA A 393 3.45 4.07 -19.64
N GLU A 394 2.55 3.22 -19.13
CA GLU A 394 1.17 3.13 -19.58
C GLU A 394 0.29 4.29 -19.08
N MET A 395 0.50 4.76 -17.85
CA MET A 395 -0.20 5.94 -17.31
C MET A 395 0.18 7.22 -18.07
N LEU A 396 1.47 7.48 -18.25
CA LEU A 396 1.96 8.66 -18.98
C LEU A 396 1.51 8.65 -20.44
N LYS A 397 1.44 7.46 -21.08
CA LYS A 397 0.91 7.32 -22.44
C LYS A 397 -0.56 7.75 -22.55
N ARG A 398 -1.33 7.62 -21.48
CA ARG A 398 -2.73 8.08 -21.39
C ARG A 398 -2.87 9.56 -21.06
N GLY A 399 -1.76 10.29 -20.89
CA GLY A 399 -1.76 11.71 -20.55
C GLY A 399 -1.89 12.00 -19.05
N VAL A 400 -1.76 10.98 -18.19
CA VAL A 400 -1.87 11.14 -16.73
C VAL A 400 -0.81 12.10 -16.19
N LYS A 401 -1.24 13.04 -15.35
CA LYS A 401 -0.42 14.00 -14.63
C LYS A 401 -0.65 13.87 -13.13
N ILE A 402 0.43 13.72 -12.36
CA ILE A 402 0.36 13.66 -10.90
C ILE A 402 0.24 15.09 -10.37
N HIS A 403 -0.81 15.35 -9.60
CA HIS A 403 -1.12 16.65 -8.99
C HIS A 403 -0.54 16.76 -7.58
N PHE A 404 -0.65 15.70 -6.79
CA PHE A 404 -0.05 15.66 -5.47
C PHE A 404 0.39 14.25 -5.11
N ALA A 405 1.32 14.14 -4.16
CA ALA A 405 1.72 12.83 -3.66
C ALA A 405 2.17 12.87 -2.20
N HIS A 406 1.69 11.92 -1.39
CA HIS A 406 2.37 11.54 -0.16
C HIS A 406 3.43 10.51 -0.47
N ARG A 407 4.68 10.82 -0.10
CA ARG A 407 5.79 9.88 -0.17
C ARG A 407 5.65 8.80 0.91
N THR A 408 6.57 7.85 0.90
CA THR A 408 6.50 6.64 1.74
C THR A 408 6.25 6.98 3.22
N PHE A 409 5.13 6.50 3.77
CA PHE A 409 4.83 6.52 5.20
C PHE A 409 4.35 5.15 5.68
N GLN A 410 4.43 4.91 6.99
CA GLN A 410 3.96 3.68 7.61
C GLN A 410 2.45 3.72 7.80
N TRP A 411 1.79 2.69 7.29
CA TRP A 411 0.38 2.49 7.50
C TRP A 411 0.12 1.92 8.88
N SER A 412 -0.55 2.69 9.73
CA SER A 412 -1.04 2.24 11.04
C SER A 412 -2.56 2.13 11.01
N SER A 413 -3.12 0.92 11.23
CA SER A 413 -4.53 0.74 11.59
C SER A 413 -4.68 0.64 13.12
N GLU A 414 -5.81 1.09 13.66
CA GLU A 414 -6.11 1.00 15.10
C GLU A 414 -6.60 -0.41 15.51
N ALA A 415 -6.80 -1.32 14.55
CA ALA A 415 -7.24 -2.70 14.78
C ALA A 415 -6.12 -3.71 15.12
N ARG A 416 -6.55 -4.84 15.68
CA ARG A 416 -5.72 -6.00 16.06
C ARG A 416 -5.04 -6.62 14.81
N GLY A 417 -3.73 -6.88 14.91
CA GLY A 417 -2.92 -7.49 13.85
C GLY A 417 -2.32 -6.49 12.85
N LYS A 418 -1.53 -5.51 13.34
CA LYS A 418 -0.90 -4.44 12.54
C LYS A 418 -0.16 -5.02 11.31
N ALA A 419 -0.67 -4.74 10.11
CA ALA A 419 0.10 -4.90 8.90
C ALA A 419 1.14 -3.77 8.84
N ALA A 420 2.42 -4.09 9.00
CA ALA A 420 3.50 -3.13 8.79
C ALA A 420 3.76 -2.96 7.29
N VAL A 421 2.87 -2.22 6.62
CA VAL A 421 2.97 -1.89 5.19
C VAL A 421 3.35 -0.42 5.06
N HIS A 422 4.18 -0.12 4.07
CA HIS A 422 4.50 1.24 3.69
C HIS A 422 3.68 1.66 2.47
N CYS A 423 3.06 2.81 2.58
CA CYS A 423 2.12 3.33 1.58
C CYS A 423 2.62 4.64 0.98
N VAL A 424 2.07 4.95 -0.18
CA VAL A 424 2.05 6.27 -0.82
C VAL A 424 0.60 6.67 -1.05
N ILE A 425 0.35 7.97 -1.23
CA ILE A 425 -0.92 8.47 -1.77
C ILE A 425 -0.59 9.23 -3.03
N ILE A 426 -1.31 8.99 -4.12
CA ILE A 426 -1.02 9.62 -5.41
C ILE A 426 -2.31 10.19 -5.97
N GLY A 427 -2.37 11.52 -6.06
CA GLY A 427 -3.45 12.24 -6.75
C GLY A 427 -3.04 12.60 -8.16
N PHE A 428 -3.90 12.32 -9.14
CA PHE A 428 -3.63 12.50 -10.55
C PHE A 428 -4.89 12.83 -11.37
N ALA A 429 -4.70 13.46 -12.53
CA ALA A 429 -5.75 13.72 -13.51
C ALA A 429 -5.23 13.57 -14.95
N LEU A 430 -6.09 13.78 -15.96
CA LEU A 430 -5.69 13.86 -17.37
C LEU A 430 -5.41 15.30 -17.85
N HIS A 431 -5.54 16.27 -16.95
CA HIS A 431 -5.10 17.65 -17.13
C HIS A 431 -4.00 17.98 -16.12
N ASP A 432 -3.22 19.04 -16.36
CA ASP A 432 -2.15 19.44 -15.45
C ASP A 432 -2.66 20.35 -14.31
N ALA A 433 -1.94 20.38 -13.19
CA ALA A 433 -2.23 21.24 -12.05
C ALA A 433 -1.18 22.35 -11.91
N ILE A 434 -1.62 23.56 -11.53
CA ILE A 434 -0.73 24.72 -11.32
C ILE A 434 0.05 24.59 -10.01
N ASP A 435 -0.60 24.11 -8.94
CA ASP A 435 -0.05 24.01 -7.60
C ASP A 435 0.19 22.55 -7.19
N LYS A 436 1.23 21.92 -7.77
CA LYS A 436 1.59 20.54 -7.41
C LYS A 436 2.25 20.46 -6.03
N ARG A 437 1.86 19.45 -5.24
CA ARG A 437 2.26 19.29 -3.83
C ARG A 437 2.85 17.92 -3.53
N ILE A 438 4.05 17.89 -2.95
CA ILE A 438 4.66 16.66 -2.42
C ILE A 438 4.63 16.75 -0.89
N PHE A 439 4.07 15.74 -0.25
CA PHE A 439 4.08 15.57 1.20
C PHE A 439 5.18 14.57 1.56
N ASP A 440 6.29 15.09 2.08
CA ASP A 440 7.48 14.32 2.43
C ASP A 440 7.53 14.00 3.93
N TYR A 441 8.27 12.95 4.30
CA TYR A 441 8.26 12.39 5.65
C TYR A 441 9.70 12.25 6.15
N GLN A 442 10.05 12.93 7.26
CA GLN A 442 11.39 12.83 7.84
C GLN A 442 11.72 11.38 8.25
N THR A 443 10.77 10.71 8.89
CA THR A 443 10.74 9.25 9.04
C THR A 443 9.39 8.75 8.59
N VAL A 444 9.27 7.45 8.28
CA VAL A 444 8.00 6.88 7.81
C VAL A 444 6.87 6.98 8.85
N GLN A 445 7.18 7.30 10.12
CA GLN A 445 6.19 7.53 11.19
C GLN A 445 5.90 9.00 11.48
N SER A 446 6.71 9.93 10.96
CA SER A 446 6.53 11.37 11.17
C SER A 446 5.24 11.90 10.54
N ASP A 447 4.85 13.11 10.91
CA ASP A 447 3.86 13.87 10.16
C ASP A 447 4.46 14.41 8.84
N PRO A 448 3.64 14.61 7.80
CA PRO A 448 4.14 15.09 6.52
C PRO A 448 4.57 16.55 6.58
N ASN A 449 5.64 16.88 5.86
CA ASN A 449 6.02 18.22 5.48
C ASN A 449 5.62 18.48 4.01
N GLU A 450 4.84 19.53 3.77
CA GLU A 450 4.39 19.88 2.43
C GLU A 450 5.45 20.70 1.68
N ILE A 451 5.69 20.32 0.42
CA ILE A 451 6.68 20.92 -0.48
C ILE A 451 5.99 21.22 -1.80
N LYS A 452 6.12 22.45 -2.30
CA LYS A 452 5.69 22.80 -3.66
C LYS A 452 6.61 22.15 -4.69
N ALA A 453 6.04 21.59 -5.74
CA ALA A 453 6.79 20.95 -6.81
C ALA A 453 6.43 21.57 -8.17
N LYS A 454 7.38 21.62 -9.11
CA LYS A 454 7.11 22.03 -10.49
C LYS A 454 6.47 20.90 -11.27
N ASN A 455 6.96 19.68 -11.05
CA ASN A 455 6.37 18.46 -11.56
C ASN A 455 6.39 17.38 -10.49
N ILE A 456 5.58 16.33 -10.62
CA ILE A 456 5.71 15.14 -9.78
C ILE A 456 5.81 13.97 -10.73
N ASN A 457 6.99 13.35 -10.79
CA ASN A 457 7.21 12.25 -11.71
C ASN A 457 6.77 10.90 -11.09
N PRO A 458 6.84 9.79 -11.85
CA PRO A 458 6.51 8.43 -11.39
C PRO A 458 7.18 7.90 -10.11
N TYR A 459 8.28 8.53 -9.67
CA TYR A 459 9.03 8.22 -8.44
C TYR A 459 8.68 9.17 -7.29
N LEU A 460 7.68 10.04 -7.47
CA LEU A 460 7.19 11.03 -6.50
C LEU A 460 8.26 12.06 -6.10
N ILE A 461 9.02 12.51 -7.10
CA ILE A 461 10.05 13.54 -6.97
C ILE A 461 9.76 14.71 -7.90
N ASP A 462 10.27 15.89 -7.54
CA ASP A 462 10.19 17.09 -8.38
C ASP A 462 11.24 17.03 -9.50
N ALA A 463 10.85 16.38 -10.60
CA ALA A 463 11.67 16.18 -11.80
C ALA A 463 10.77 15.89 -13.02
N ASP A 464 11.35 15.83 -14.21
CA ASP A 464 10.64 15.48 -15.44
C ASP A 464 10.02 14.06 -15.41
N ASP A 465 8.97 13.88 -16.23
CA ASP A 465 8.25 12.62 -16.43
C ASP A 465 9.14 11.58 -17.12
N LEU A 466 9.96 10.89 -16.32
CA LEU A 466 10.87 9.87 -16.80
C LEU A 466 10.63 8.54 -16.09
N VAL A 467 10.71 7.46 -16.87
CA VAL A 467 10.58 6.08 -16.40
C VAL A 467 11.86 5.28 -16.67
N LEU A 468 12.38 4.63 -15.62
CA LEU A 468 13.54 3.77 -15.75
C LEU A 468 13.12 2.39 -16.25
N THR A 469 13.71 1.98 -17.36
CA THR A 469 13.52 0.63 -17.89
C THR A 469 14.54 -0.33 -17.30
N LYS A 470 14.18 -1.60 -17.17
CA LYS A 470 15.12 -2.65 -16.73
C LYS A 470 16.20 -2.86 -17.79
N ARG A 471 17.47 -2.78 -17.39
CA ARG A 471 18.63 -2.89 -18.28
C ARG A 471 19.50 -4.10 -17.94
N ARG A 472 20.16 -4.66 -18.97
CA ARG A 472 21.17 -5.72 -18.81
C ARG A 472 22.59 -5.19 -18.72
N LYS A 473 22.83 -3.98 -19.24
CA LYS A 473 24.13 -3.30 -19.24
C LYS A 473 23.95 -1.87 -18.69
N PRO A 474 24.98 -1.29 -18.06
CA PRO A 474 24.93 0.08 -17.61
C PRO A 474 24.66 1.09 -18.74
N ILE A 475 24.05 2.23 -18.39
CA ILE A 475 23.91 3.38 -19.29
C ILE A 475 25.22 4.12 -19.50
N SER A 476 26.11 4.08 -18.51
CA SER A 476 27.40 4.75 -18.55
C SER A 476 28.44 3.78 -19.10
N ILE A 477 29.11 4.18 -20.19
CA ILE A 477 29.96 3.25 -20.96
C ILE A 477 31.20 2.78 -20.19
N ASN A 478 31.68 3.60 -19.25
CA ASN A 478 32.89 3.34 -18.47
C ASN A 478 32.63 2.64 -17.13
N SER A 479 31.38 2.24 -16.83
CA SER A 479 31.09 1.49 -15.60
C SER A 479 31.15 -0.02 -15.84
N PRO A 480 31.79 -0.79 -14.95
CA PRO A 480 31.95 -2.24 -15.08
C PRO A 480 30.61 -2.98 -15.02
N ASN A 481 30.59 -4.23 -15.48
CA ASN A 481 29.37 -5.04 -15.40
C ASN A 481 29.17 -5.55 -13.97
N ILE A 482 27.93 -5.47 -13.50
CA ILE A 482 27.48 -6.07 -12.25
C ILE A 482 26.70 -7.35 -12.53
N VAL A 483 26.96 -8.40 -11.76
CA VAL A 483 26.22 -9.66 -11.81
C VAL A 483 25.83 -10.09 -10.41
N PHE A 484 24.77 -10.88 -10.27
CA PHE A 484 24.51 -11.56 -8.99
C PHE A 484 25.44 -12.77 -8.86
N GLY A 485 25.69 -13.21 -7.62
CA GLY A 485 26.57 -14.34 -7.32
C GLY A 485 26.06 -15.71 -7.80
N SER A 486 26.79 -16.75 -7.45
CA SER A 486 26.52 -18.13 -7.89
C SER A 486 25.24 -18.69 -7.25
N MET A 487 24.46 -19.46 -8.02
CA MET A 487 23.19 -20.05 -7.58
C MET A 487 23.36 -21.57 -7.36
N PRO A 488 23.19 -22.08 -6.13
CA PRO A 488 23.36 -23.50 -5.84
C PRO A 488 22.37 -24.40 -6.57
N ASN A 489 21.06 -24.09 -6.52
CA ASN A 489 19.97 -24.98 -6.99
C ASN A 489 20.12 -26.41 -6.45
N ASP A 490 20.41 -26.55 -5.18
CA ASP A 490 20.99 -27.75 -4.58
C ASP A 490 20.11 -28.37 -3.48
N GLY A 491 18.95 -27.80 -3.18
CA GLY A 491 18.12 -28.24 -2.06
C GLY A 491 18.74 -28.00 -0.67
N GLY A 492 19.82 -27.21 -0.59
CA GLY A 492 20.61 -26.98 0.62
C GLY A 492 21.73 -27.99 0.86
N PHE A 493 21.93 -28.98 -0.01
CA PHE A 493 22.89 -30.08 0.22
C PHE A 493 24.35 -29.74 -0.10
N LEU A 494 24.64 -28.61 -0.79
CA LEU A 494 26.01 -28.12 -1.00
C LEU A 494 26.39 -27.00 -0.03
N LEU A 495 25.46 -26.54 0.80
CA LEU A 495 25.71 -25.57 1.86
C LEU A 495 26.01 -26.32 3.17
N LEU A 496 26.89 -25.75 3.99
CA LEU A 496 27.37 -26.35 5.22
C LEU A 496 27.32 -25.33 6.36
N SER A 497 26.83 -25.78 7.51
CA SER A 497 27.10 -25.11 8.79
C SER A 497 28.57 -25.27 9.19
N THR A 498 29.01 -24.55 10.22
CA THR A 498 30.35 -24.70 10.78
C THR A 498 30.58 -26.12 11.31
N GLU A 499 29.58 -26.69 11.98
CA GLU A 499 29.62 -28.03 12.55
C GLU A 499 29.71 -29.09 11.46
N GLU A 500 28.88 -28.99 10.41
CA GLU A 500 28.92 -29.92 9.27
C GLU A 500 30.26 -29.85 8.52
N LYS A 501 30.80 -28.63 8.37
CA LYS A 501 32.11 -28.40 7.77
C LYS A 501 33.21 -29.09 8.57
N ASP A 502 33.22 -28.90 9.89
CA ASP A 502 34.22 -29.49 10.77
C ASP A 502 34.11 -31.02 10.83
N GLU A 503 32.89 -31.57 10.89
CA GLU A 503 32.64 -33.01 10.83
C GLU A 503 33.20 -33.62 9.54
N LEU A 504 32.86 -33.03 8.39
CA LEU A 504 33.31 -33.53 7.08
C LEU A 504 34.82 -33.42 6.89
N ILE A 505 35.44 -32.31 7.30
CA ILE A 505 36.90 -32.12 7.20
C ILE A 505 37.64 -33.05 8.16
N ASN A 506 37.10 -33.32 9.35
CA ASN A 506 37.70 -34.27 10.29
C ASN A 506 37.71 -35.69 9.74
N LYS A 507 36.66 -36.07 9.00
CA LYS A 507 36.59 -37.38 8.34
C LYS A 507 37.39 -37.45 7.04
N TYR A 508 37.38 -36.38 6.25
CA TYR A 508 38.00 -36.33 4.92
C TYR A 508 38.91 -35.10 4.81
N LYS A 509 40.15 -35.21 5.29
CA LYS A 509 41.11 -34.06 5.28
C LYS A 509 41.32 -33.46 3.88
N LYS A 510 41.28 -34.29 2.81
CA LYS A 510 41.37 -33.81 1.41
C LYS A 510 40.22 -32.89 0.99
N LEU A 511 39.10 -32.90 1.71
CA LEU A 511 37.93 -32.07 1.42
C LEU A 511 38.21 -30.58 1.66
N GLU A 512 39.17 -30.24 2.52
CA GLU A 512 39.45 -28.86 2.93
C GLU A 512 39.65 -27.90 1.75
N LYS A 513 40.33 -28.33 0.68
CA LYS A 513 40.53 -27.50 -0.53
C LYS A 513 39.24 -27.22 -1.33
N TRP A 514 38.21 -28.04 -1.15
CA TRP A 514 36.91 -27.96 -1.81
C TRP A 514 35.85 -27.24 -0.97
N VAL A 515 36.16 -26.94 0.28
CA VAL A 515 35.29 -26.14 1.16
C VAL A 515 35.66 -24.68 0.98
N LYS A 516 34.67 -23.84 0.66
CA LYS A 516 34.85 -22.39 0.53
C LYS A 516 33.84 -21.63 1.39
N PRO A 517 34.24 -20.52 2.02
CA PRO A 517 33.27 -19.61 2.64
C PRO A 517 32.25 -19.15 1.59
N ILE A 518 30.99 -18.99 1.99
CA ILE A 518 29.94 -18.47 1.12
C ILE A 518 29.17 -17.36 1.84
N LEU A 519 28.95 -16.25 1.14
CA LEU A 519 28.28 -15.08 1.69
C LEU A 519 27.05 -14.69 0.85
N GLY A 520 25.94 -14.43 1.54
CA GLY A 520 24.83 -13.62 1.05
C GLY A 520 24.78 -12.26 1.72
N SER A 521 23.66 -11.55 1.56
CA SER A 521 23.50 -10.21 2.15
C SER A 521 23.65 -10.20 3.67
N VAL A 522 23.04 -11.16 4.36
CA VAL A 522 22.99 -11.22 5.83
C VAL A 522 24.36 -11.56 6.39
N GLU A 523 24.98 -12.60 5.85
CA GLU A 523 26.29 -13.08 6.27
C GLU A 523 27.36 -12.01 6.01
N PHE A 524 27.30 -11.36 4.84
CA PHE A 524 28.22 -10.28 4.46
C PHE A 524 28.14 -9.09 5.43
N ILE A 525 26.94 -8.68 5.84
CA ILE A 525 26.76 -7.52 6.72
C ILE A 525 27.10 -7.86 8.18
N ASN A 526 26.70 -9.03 8.67
CA ASN A 526 26.76 -9.38 10.09
C ASN A 526 27.98 -10.23 10.47
N GLY A 527 28.89 -10.55 9.53
CA GLY A 527 30.14 -11.25 9.82
C GLY A 527 30.03 -12.77 10.06
N ASN A 528 28.82 -13.34 10.06
CA ASN A 528 28.58 -14.76 10.29
C ASN A 528 28.31 -15.49 8.98
N GLY A 529 29.35 -16.01 8.33
CA GLY A 529 29.26 -16.74 7.06
C GLY A 529 29.14 -18.25 7.20
N GLY A 530 28.45 -18.87 6.24
CA GLY A 530 28.43 -20.32 6.08
C GLY A 530 29.55 -20.82 5.16
N PHE A 531 29.56 -22.12 4.91
CA PHE A 531 30.49 -22.75 3.97
C PHE A 531 29.73 -23.45 2.85
N CYS A 532 30.42 -23.74 1.76
CA CYS A 532 29.88 -24.55 0.68
C CYS A 532 30.91 -25.55 0.14
N LEU A 533 30.39 -26.62 -0.45
CA LEU A 533 31.14 -27.56 -1.27
C LEU A 533 31.30 -26.98 -2.68
N TRP A 534 32.47 -26.41 -2.95
CA TRP A 534 32.81 -25.79 -4.23
C TRP A 534 33.62 -26.75 -5.11
N LEU A 535 32.95 -27.74 -5.70
CA LEU A 535 33.57 -28.91 -6.33
C LEU A 535 33.98 -28.73 -7.81
N ILE A 536 34.23 -27.49 -8.25
CA ILE A 536 34.63 -27.22 -9.64
C ILE A 536 36.01 -27.84 -9.93
N GLY A 537 36.03 -28.87 -10.78
CA GLY A 537 37.26 -29.56 -11.19
C GLY A 537 37.69 -30.70 -10.27
N ILE A 538 36.84 -31.15 -9.34
CA ILE A 538 37.12 -32.37 -8.56
C ILE A 538 37.21 -33.59 -9.48
N SER A 539 38.19 -34.48 -9.23
CA SER A 539 38.30 -35.72 -9.99
C SER A 539 37.27 -36.75 -9.51
N PRO A 540 36.80 -37.66 -10.39
CA PRO A 540 35.88 -38.72 -9.98
C PRO A 540 36.43 -39.61 -8.86
N ASP A 541 37.74 -39.91 -8.88
CA ASP A 541 38.38 -40.73 -7.85
C ASP A 541 38.40 -40.04 -6.50
N GLU A 542 38.69 -38.74 -6.49
CA GLU A 542 38.69 -37.93 -5.28
C GLU A 542 37.28 -37.84 -4.68
N LEU A 543 36.26 -37.56 -5.49
CA LEU A 543 34.87 -37.50 -5.02
C LEU A 543 34.37 -38.86 -4.50
N ARG A 544 34.67 -39.97 -5.22
CA ARG A 544 34.30 -41.33 -4.78
C ARG A 544 34.94 -41.73 -3.46
N SER A 545 36.13 -41.20 -3.15
CA SER A 545 36.81 -41.45 -1.88
C SER A 545 36.13 -40.80 -0.66
N MET A 546 35.09 -39.97 -0.87
CA MET A 546 34.36 -39.26 0.18
C MET A 546 32.85 -39.60 0.16
N PRO A 547 32.44 -40.78 0.67
CA PRO A 547 31.04 -41.25 0.60
C PRO A 547 29.98 -40.26 1.10
N MET A 548 30.21 -39.55 2.20
CA MET A 548 29.22 -38.57 2.72
C MET A 548 29.09 -37.33 1.84
N VAL A 549 30.15 -36.97 1.10
CA VAL A 549 30.11 -35.87 0.12
C VAL A 549 29.37 -36.34 -1.13
N LEU A 550 29.61 -37.58 -1.56
CA LEU A 550 28.88 -38.19 -2.66
C LEU A 550 27.38 -38.33 -2.37
N GLU A 551 27.01 -38.66 -1.13
CA GLU A 551 25.61 -38.70 -0.67
C GLU A 551 24.94 -37.32 -0.76
N ARG A 552 25.63 -36.25 -0.34
CA ARG A 552 25.14 -34.87 -0.55
C ARG A 552 24.92 -34.57 -2.03
N VAL A 553 25.86 -34.94 -2.90
CA VAL A 553 25.71 -34.79 -4.37
C VAL A 553 24.53 -35.58 -4.93
N GLU A 554 24.27 -36.80 -4.43
CA GLU A 554 23.11 -37.59 -4.81
C GLU A 554 21.79 -36.95 -4.35
N ASN A 555 21.78 -36.33 -3.17
CA ASN A 555 20.62 -35.59 -2.68
C ASN A 555 20.34 -34.32 -3.50
N VAL A 556 21.38 -33.63 -3.98
CA VAL A 556 21.24 -32.55 -4.99
C VAL A 556 20.56 -33.08 -6.24
N ARG A 557 21.02 -34.23 -6.76
CA ARG A 557 20.45 -34.86 -7.97
C ARG A 557 18.96 -35.13 -7.80
N ARG A 558 18.58 -35.75 -6.67
CA ARG A 558 17.17 -36.06 -6.35
C ARG A 558 16.32 -34.80 -6.26
N SER A 559 16.80 -33.78 -5.53
CA SER A 559 16.11 -32.49 -5.41
C SER A 559 15.89 -31.80 -6.75
N ARG A 560 16.89 -31.83 -7.64
CA ARG A 560 16.80 -31.24 -8.98
C ARG A 560 15.78 -31.95 -9.88
N LEU A 561 15.74 -33.29 -9.84
CA LEU A 561 14.79 -34.10 -10.61
C LEU A 561 13.33 -33.91 -10.18
N ASP A 562 13.11 -33.65 -8.90
CA ASP A 562 11.79 -33.39 -8.32
C ASP A 562 11.23 -32.00 -8.69
N SER A 563 12.07 -31.09 -9.19
CA SER A 563 11.65 -29.74 -9.57
C SER A 563 10.62 -29.72 -10.69
N SER A 564 9.63 -28.83 -10.64
CA SER A 564 8.69 -28.61 -11.75
C SER A 564 9.31 -27.87 -12.95
N ARG A 565 10.51 -27.28 -12.81
CA ARG A 565 11.18 -26.52 -13.87
C ARG A 565 12.13 -27.41 -14.68
N ILE A 566 11.90 -27.51 -16.00
CA ILE A 566 12.73 -28.30 -16.93
C ILE A 566 14.22 -27.94 -16.79
N THR A 567 14.56 -26.65 -16.80
CA THR A 567 15.94 -26.17 -16.64
C THR A 567 16.58 -26.62 -15.33
N THR A 568 15.80 -26.82 -14.27
CA THR A 568 16.33 -27.32 -12.98
C THR A 568 16.54 -28.84 -13.03
N LYS A 569 15.66 -29.59 -13.70
CA LYS A 569 15.84 -31.04 -13.92
C LYS A 569 17.10 -31.35 -14.70
N GLU A 570 17.40 -30.56 -15.73
CA GLU A 570 18.61 -30.71 -16.56
C GLU A 570 19.91 -30.58 -15.73
N LEU A 571 19.91 -29.72 -14.69
CA LEU A 571 21.05 -29.56 -13.79
C LEU A 571 21.36 -30.82 -12.96
N ALA A 572 20.47 -31.82 -12.91
CA ALA A 572 20.73 -33.08 -12.23
C ALA A 572 21.91 -33.85 -12.85
N ALA A 573 22.22 -33.60 -14.13
CA ALA A 573 23.40 -34.17 -14.80
C ALA A 573 24.74 -33.65 -14.23
N SER A 574 24.73 -32.50 -13.54
CA SER A 574 25.91 -31.85 -12.96
C SER A 574 25.71 -31.55 -11.47
N SER A 575 25.25 -32.55 -10.72
CA SER A 575 24.85 -32.42 -9.30
C SER A 575 25.97 -32.06 -8.33
N ALA A 576 27.23 -32.28 -8.70
CA ALA A 576 28.38 -31.82 -7.90
C ALA A 576 28.63 -30.31 -8.01
N LEU A 577 28.04 -29.64 -9.00
CA LEU A 577 28.27 -28.22 -9.28
C LEU A 577 27.04 -27.40 -8.90
N PHE A 578 27.26 -26.12 -8.59
CA PHE A 578 26.20 -25.13 -8.49
C PHE A 578 25.46 -25.01 -9.83
N GLY A 579 24.15 -24.77 -9.77
CA GLY A 579 23.31 -24.63 -10.96
C GLY A 579 23.69 -23.45 -11.86
N GLU A 580 24.14 -22.35 -11.27
CA GLU A 580 24.77 -21.24 -12.01
C GLU A 580 26.07 -20.82 -11.32
N ILE A 581 27.19 -20.92 -12.04
CA ILE A 581 28.51 -20.50 -11.55
C ILE A 581 28.82 -19.11 -12.10
N ARG A 582 28.86 -18.13 -11.21
CA ARG A 582 29.09 -16.70 -11.54
C ARG A 582 30.22 -16.09 -10.73
N GLN A 583 30.98 -16.92 -10.00
CA GLN A 583 32.06 -16.48 -9.13
C GLN A 583 33.18 -15.80 -9.95
N PRO A 584 33.60 -14.58 -9.58
CA PRO A 584 34.75 -13.91 -10.20
C PRO A 584 36.04 -14.70 -9.99
N LYS A 585 36.96 -14.61 -10.96
CA LYS A 585 38.26 -15.31 -10.89
C LYS A 585 39.30 -14.58 -10.04
N GLY A 586 39.12 -13.28 -9.83
CA GLY A 586 40.00 -12.44 -9.02
C GLY A 586 39.26 -11.74 -7.89
N ARG A 587 39.92 -10.74 -7.29
CA ARG A 587 39.30 -9.86 -6.30
C ARG A 587 38.13 -9.11 -6.94
N TYR A 588 36.99 -9.05 -6.24
CA TYR A 588 35.76 -8.44 -6.73
C TYR A 588 35.14 -7.51 -5.70
N LEU A 589 34.33 -6.56 -6.16
CA LEU A 589 33.53 -5.71 -5.28
C LEU A 589 32.18 -6.37 -4.99
N ALA A 590 31.84 -6.50 -3.72
CA ALA A 590 30.64 -7.15 -3.23
C ALA A 590 29.61 -6.15 -2.74
N ILE A 591 28.36 -6.29 -3.19
CA ILE A 591 27.24 -5.42 -2.83
C ILE A 591 26.06 -6.27 -2.34
N PRO A 592 25.60 -6.11 -1.09
CA PRO A 592 24.46 -6.86 -0.59
C PRO A 592 23.20 -6.45 -1.33
N LYS A 593 22.42 -7.45 -1.73
CA LYS A 593 21.12 -7.24 -2.38
C LYS A 593 20.08 -6.69 -1.43
N THR A 594 20.11 -7.06 -0.15
CA THR A 594 19.19 -6.56 0.87
C THR A 594 19.96 -5.89 2.01
N SER A 595 19.61 -4.67 2.38
CA SER A 595 20.20 -3.95 3.51
C SER A 595 19.21 -2.97 4.11
N SER A 596 19.32 -2.72 5.42
CA SER A 596 18.43 -1.82 6.13
C SER A 596 18.45 -0.40 5.56
N GLU A 597 17.26 0.19 5.47
CA GLU A 597 17.06 1.58 5.06
C GLU A 597 17.63 2.61 6.02
N LEU A 598 17.80 2.22 7.29
CA LEU A 598 18.28 3.10 8.35
C LEU A 598 19.76 3.49 8.13
N ARG A 599 20.52 2.66 7.43
CA ARG A 599 21.94 2.93 7.17
C ARG A 599 22.08 4.11 6.20
N ALA A 600 22.99 5.02 6.54
CA ALA A 600 23.38 6.11 5.65
C ALA A 600 23.99 5.61 4.33
N TYR A 601 24.66 4.46 4.37
CA TYR A 601 25.27 3.80 3.22
C TYR A 601 25.00 2.29 3.24
N ILE A 602 24.77 1.70 2.08
CA ILE A 602 24.80 0.24 1.94
C ILE A 602 26.27 -0.19 2.11
N PRO A 603 26.59 -1.10 3.05
CA PRO A 603 27.95 -1.61 3.19
C PRO A 603 28.35 -2.36 1.91
N ILE A 604 29.51 -2.02 1.37
CA ILE A 604 30.11 -2.60 0.17
C ILE A 604 31.58 -2.87 0.51
N ALA A 605 32.18 -3.94 0.00
CA ALA A 605 33.57 -4.27 0.28
C ALA A 605 34.22 -5.09 -0.85
N PHE A 606 35.55 -5.03 -0.92
CA PHE A 606 36.32 -5.95 -1.76
C PHE A 606 36.42 -7.31 -1.08
N LEU A 607 36.16 -8.38 -1.84
CA LEU A 607 36.33 -9.77 -1.42
C LEU A 607 37.24 -10.50 -2.41
N ASN A 608 37.92 -11.53 -1.93
CA ASN A 608 38.77 -12.39 -2.74
C ASN A 608 37.96 -13.52 -3.38
N SER A 609 38.47 -14.08 -4.47
CA SER A 609 37.77 -15.09 -5.29
C SER A 609 37.48 -16.41 -4.56
N ASP A 610 38.15 -16.67 -3.45
CA ASP A 610 37.96 -17.83 -2.57
C ASP A 610 36.70 -17.72 -1.69
N ILE A 611 36.16 -16.52 -1.50
CA ILE A 611 34.87 -16.30 -0.85
C ILE A 611 33.79 -16.36 -1.91
N ILE A 612 32.90 -17.35 -1.84
CA ILE A 612 31.84 -17.52 -2.84
C ILE A 612 30.71 -16.53 -2.57
N ALA A 613 30.37 -15.73 -3.58
CA ALA A 613 29.19 -14.88 -3.53
C ALA A 613 27.94 -15.70 -3.91
N ASN A 614 26.89 -15.68 -3.09
CA ASN A 614 25.60 -16.29 -3.44
C ASN A 614 24.67 -15.29 -4.17
N THR A 615 23.45 -15.72 -4.52
CA THR A 615 22.48 -14.90 -5.28
C THR A 615 21.97 -13.64 -4.56
N GLU A 616 22.21 -13.53 -3.26
CA GLU A 616 21.91 -12.35 -2.44
C GLU A 616 23.10 -11.40 -2.31
N LEU A 617 24.20 -11.64 -3.03
CA LEU A 617 25.34 -10.73 -3.13
C LEU A 617 25.62 -10.44 -4.62
N PHE A 618 25.65 -9.16 -4.99
CA PHE A 618 26.14 -8.77 -6.32
C PHE A 618 27.66 -8.68 -6.31
N THR A 619 28.26 -9.02 -7.44
CA THR A 619 29.69 -8.95 -7.69
C THR A 619 29.97 -8.04 -8.89
N ILE A 620 31.06 -7.29 -8.78
CA ILE A 620 31.64 -6.51 -9.88
C ILE A 620 33.09 -6.94 -10.03
N ASP A 621 33.39 -7.60 -11.15
CA ASP A 621 34.75 -7.97 -11.52
C ASP A 621 35.46 -6.75 -12.15
N GLY A 622 36.76 -6.59 -11.87
CA GLY A 622 37.56 -5.46 -12.35
C GLY A 622 37.23 -4.10 -11.73
N ALA A 623 36.52 -4.05 -10.60
CA ALA A 623 36.27 -2.80 -9.86
C ALA A 623 37.55 -2.29 -9.16
N ASP A 624 37.71 -0.97 -9.13
CA ASP A 624 38.79 -0.25 -8.47
C ASP A 624 38.27 0.65 -7.32
N LEU A 625 39.17 1.42 -6.70
CA LEU A 625 38.82 2.34 -5.60
C LEU A 625 37.86 3.46 -6.04
N TYR A 626 37.91 3.90 -7.30
CA TYR A 626 36.97 4.89 -7.82
C TYR A 626 35.54 4.32 -7.82
N HIS A 627 35.36 3.09 -8.31
CA HIS A 627 34.06 2.42 -8.29
C HIS A 627 33.54 2.22 -6.87
N PHE A 628 34.40 1.76 -5.95
CA PHE A 628 34.03 1.62 -4.54
C PHE A 628 33.62 2.97 -3.93
N GLY A 629 34.37 4.03 -4.18
CA GLY A 629 34.10 5.37 -3.66
C GLY A 629 32.76 5.92 -4.14
N VAL A 630 32.49 5.85 -5.45
CA VAL A 630 31.21 6.34 -5.99
C VAL A 630 30.03 5.54 -5.44
N LEU A 631 30.11 4.21 -5.42
CA LEU A 631 29.01 3.35 -4.96
C LEU A 631 28.76 3.43 -3.45
N THR A 632 29.72 3.94 -2.67
CA THR A 632 29.57 4.18 -1.22
C THR A 632 29.37 5.65 -0.86
N SER A 633 28.99 6.49 -1.83
CA SER A 633 28.69 7.92 -1.63
C SER A 633 27.20 8.22 -1.42
N LYS A 634 26.90 9.40 -0.87
CA LYS A 634 25.54 9.95 -0.80
C LYS A 634 24.91 10.15 -2.17
N MET A 635 25.70 10.42 -3.21
CA MET A 635 25.18 10.53 -4.58
C MET A 635 24.56 9.21 -5.03
N HIS A 636 25.27 8.10 -4.85
CA HIS A 636 24.72 6.80 -5.19
C HIS A 636 23.56 6.41 -4.26
N MET A 637 23.67 6.71 -2.96
CA MET A 637 22.60 6.39 -2.00
C MET A 637 21.32 7.20 -2.24
N ALA A 638 21.41 8.44 -2.72
CA ALA A 638 20.25 9.24 -3.10
C ALA A 638 19.51 8.60 -4.30
N TRP A 639 20.26 8.09 -5.29
CA TRP A 639 19.72 7.28 -6.38
C TRP A 639 19.04 6.01 -5.86
N VAL A 640 19.75 5.23 -5.05
CA VAL A 640 19.22 4.00 -4.42
C VAL A 640 17.91 4.29 -3.70
N ARG A 641 17.87 5.30 -2.81
CA ARG A 641 16.66 5.63 -2.04
C ARG A 641 15.45 5.91 -2.91
N SER A 642 15.67 6.51 -4.08
CA SER A 642 14.62 6.97 -4.99
C SER A 642 14.14 5.89 -5.94
N VAL A 643 15.03 5.06 -6.48
CA VAL A 643 14.70 4.14 -7.58
C VAL A 643 14.71 2.66 -7.18
N CYS A 644 15.39 2.32 -6.09
CA CYS A 644 15.56 0.95 -5.65
C CYS A 644 14.22 0.36 -5.21
N GLY A 645 13.98 -0.90 -5.57
CA GLY A 645 12.88 -1.66 -4.97
C GLY A 645 13.12 -1.85 -3.47
N ARG A 646 12.08 -2.17 -2.72
CA ARG A 646 12.17 -2.39 -1.28
C ARG A 646 11.63 -3.75 -0.88
N LEU A 647 12.06 -4.24 0.28
CA LEU A 647 11.39 -5.31 1.01
C LEU A 647 10.86 -4.71 2.31
N LYS A 648 9.55 -4.45 2.38
CA LYS A 648 8.97 -3.49 3.35
C LYS A 648 9.57 -2.10 3.14
N SER A 649 10.57 -1.69 3.93
CA SER A 649 11.39 -0.50 3.66
C SER A 649 12.85 -0.80 3.42
N ASP A 650 13.35 -1.99 3.73
CA ASP A 650 14.77 -2.33 3.49
C ASP A 650 15.08 -2.17 2.00
N TYR A 651 16.28 -1.66 1.68
CA TYR A 651 16.73 -1.56 0.30
C TYR A 651 16.82 -2.95 -0.32
N ARG A 652 16.24 -3.12 -1.51
CA ARG A 652 16.41 -4.32 -2.33
C ARG A 652 17.13 -3.97 -3.61
N TYR A 653 18.44 -3.85 -3.50
CA TYR A 653 19.34 -3.46 -4.58
C TYR A 653 19.14 -4.34 -5.81
N SER A 654 19.26 -3.75 -6.99
CA SER A 654 19.19 -4.53 -8.23
C SER A 654 20.15 -4.00 -9.28
N ALA A 655 20.85 -4.91 -9.94
CA ALA A 655 21.65 -4.60 -11.11
C ALA A 655 20.82 -3.88 -12.18
N GLY A 656 19.64 -4.41 -12.52
CA GLY A 656 18.90 -3.99 -13.70
C GLY A 656 18.13 -2.67 -13.57
N ILE A 657 17.80 -2.22 -12.35
CA ILE A 657 17.10 -0.95 -12.12
C ILE A 657 18.03 0.07 -11.48
N VAL A 658 18.82 -0.30 -10.48
CA VAL A 658 19.65 0.65 -9.73
C VAL A 658 20.96 0.90 -10.46
N TYR A 659 21.86 -0.09 -10.45
CA TYR A 659 23.22 0.06 -10.96
C TYR A 659 23.25 0.40 -12.45
N ASN A 660 22.52 -0.37 -13.26
CA ASN A 660 22.58 -0.22 -14.71
C ASN A 660 21.92 1.07 -15.21
N ASN A 661 21.06 1.71 -14.41
CA ASN A 661 20.51 3.04 -14.74
C ASN A 661 21.21 4.17 -13.98
N PHE A 662 22.18 3.89 -13.10
CA PHE A 662 22.86 4.94 -12.36
C PHE A 662 23.65 5.83 -13.33
N PRO A 663 23.40 7.14 -13.36
CA PRO A 663 24.14 8.05 -14.21
C PRO A 663 25.47 8.39 -13.52
N TRP A 664 26.56 7.80 -14.01
CA TRP A 664 27.91 8.11 -13.53
C TRP A 664 28.34 9.49 -14.03
N ALA A 665 29.26 10.15 -13.31
CA ALA A 665 29.83 11.41 -13.76
C ALA A 665 30.48 11.25 -15.15
N GLN A 666 30.03 12.03 -16.14
CA GLN A 666 30.43 11.82 -17.54
C GLN A 666 31.86 12.27 -17.84
N ASN A 667 32.35 13.31 -17.15
CA ASN A 667 33.63 13.97 -17.44
C ASN A 667 34.47 14.17 -16.16
N ALA A 668 34.54 13.15 -15.30
CA ALA A 668 35.42 13.21 -14.12
C ALA A 668 36.88 13.27 -14.56
N THR A 669 37.56 14.38 -14.22
CA THR A 669 39.00 14.57 -14.50
C THR A 669 39.84 13.59 -13.69
N ASP A 670 41.06 13.29 -14.15
CA ASP A 670 41.99 12.40 -13.41
C ASP A 670 42.23 12.88 -11.97
N LYS A 671 42.31 14.19 -11.77
CA LYS A 671 42.42 14.79 -10.43
C LYS A 671 41.19 14.50 -9.55
N GLN A 672 39.98 14.56 -10.11
CA GLN A 672 38.75 14.21 -9.38
C GLN A 672 38.67 12.71 -9.11
N ARG A 673 39.08 11.85 -10.06
CA ARG A 673 39.14 10.41 -9.86
C ARG A 673 40.11 10.06 -8.72
N GLN A 674 41.33 10.61 -8.76
CA GLN A 674 42.31 10.43 -7.70
C GLN A 674 41.79 10.89 -6.33
N ALA A 675 41.14 12.06 -6.26
CA ALA A 675 40.56 12.55 -5.01
C ALA A 675 39.48 11.61 -4.45
N ILE A 676 38.68 10.98 -5.31
CA ILE A 676 37.69 9.97 -4.92
C ILE A 676 38.40 8.70 -4.44
N GLU A 677 39.44 8.24 -5.13
CA GLU A 677 40.21 7.06 -4.76
C GLU A 677 40.91 7.23 -3.41
N ASP A 678 41.53 8.38 -3.16
CA ASP A 678 42.19 8.71 -1.89
C ASP A 678 41.16 8.74 -0.74
N ALA A 679 40.00 9.35 -0.97
CA ALA A 679 38.93 9.39 0.02
C ALA A 679 38.31 8.00 0.27
N ALA A 680 38.21 7.17 -0.78
CA ALA A 680 37.71 5.80 -0.69
C ALA A 680 38.69 4.91 0.08
N GLN A 681 40.00 5.09 -0.12
CA GLN A 681 41.03 4.42 0.68
C GLN A 681 40.92 4.83 2.16
N ALA A 682 40.70 6.12 2.46
CA ALA A 682 40.49 6.57 3.82
C ALA A 682 39.26 5.93 4.49
N VAL A 683 38.20 5.60 3.74
CA VAL A 683 37.05 4.82 4.26
C VAL A 683 37.47 3.39 4.60
N LEU A 684 38.28 2.74 3.77
CA LEU A 684 38.80 1.40 4.05
C LEU A 684 39.74 1.40 5.27
N ASP A 685 40.63 2.39 5.37
CA ASP A 685 41.57 2.54 6.48
C ASP A 685 40.83 2.80 7.80
N ALA A 686 39.76 3.60 7.77
CA ALA A 686 38.91 3.83 8.94
C ALA A 686 38.23 2.53 9.40
N ARG A 687 37.71 1.70 8.48
CA ARG A 687 37.14 0.40 8.82
C ARG A 687 38.17 -0.54 9.43
N ALA A 688 39.40 -0.56 8.90
CA ALA A 688 40.46 -1.47 9.32
C ALA A 688 40.90 -1.29 10.79
N LYS A 689 40.62 -0.12 11.40
CA LYS A 689 40.87 0.13 12.82
C LYS A 689 39.93 -0.62 13.77
N TYR A 690 38.86 -1.22 13.25
CA TYR A 690 37.83 -1.90 14.02
C TYR A 690 37.68 -3.37 13.60
N PRO A 691 38.72 -4.21 13.77
CA PRO A 691 38.75 -5.58 13.22
C PRO A 691 37.71 -6.53 13.83
N ASN A 692 37.18 -6.22 15.01
CA ASN A 692 36.17 -7.02 15.69
C ASN A 692 34.72 -6.54 15.43
N SER A 693 34.55 -5.48 14.63
CA SER A 693 33.24 -4.92 14.31
C SER A 693 32.75 -5.41 12.96
N THR A 694 31.48 -5.79 12.90
CA THR A 694 30.81 -6.17 11.65
C THR A 694 30.45 -4.93 10.83
N PHE A 695 30.03 -5.11 9.57
CA PHE A 695 29.45 -3.98 8.82
C PHE A 695 28.12 -3.51 9.42
N ALA A 696 27.39 -4.36 10.13
CA ALA A 696 26.21 -3.94 10.87
C ALA A 696 26.58 -2.91 11.94
N ASP A 697 27.63 -3.18 12.72
CA ASP A 697 28.10 -2.29 13.79
C ASP A 697 28.67 -0.99 13.22
N LEU A 698 29.54 -1.11 12.20
CA LEU A 698 30.24 0.05 11.61
C LEU A 698 29.33 1.00 10.84
N TYR A 699 28.17 0.54 10.38
CA TYR A 699 27.21 1.34 9.61
C TYR A 699 25.88 1.51 10.35
N ASP A 700 25.84 1.18 11.64
CA ASP A 700 24.71 1.53 12.49
C ASP A 700 24.64 3.06 12.66
N PRO A 701 23.48 3.71 12.48
CA PRO A 701 23.37 5.16 12.54
C PRO A 701 23.80 5.80 13.87
N LEU A 702 23.74 5.05 14.96
CA LEU A 702 24.09 5.52 16.30
C LEU A 702 25.50 5.09 16.72
N ALA A 703 25.98 3.95 16.22
CA ALA A 703 27.30 3.41 16.58
C ALA A 703 28.42 3.66 15.55
N MET A 704 28.11 4.22 14.37
CA MET A 704 29.11 4.51 13.33
C MET A 704 30.27 5.35 13.88
N PRO A 705 31.53 4.87 13.81
CA PRO A 705 32.67 5.58 14.39
C PRO A 705 32.89 6.98 13.78
N PRO A 706 33.23 8.01 14.58
CA PRO A 706 33.39 9.38 14.09
C PRO A 706 34.42 9.56 12.98
N ASP A 707 35.50 8.77 12.96
CA ASP A 707 36.51 8.84 11.91
C ASP A 707 36.01 8.22 10.59
N LEU A 708 35.21 7.15 10.65
CA LEU A 708 34.51 6.59 9.50
C LEU A 708 33.45 7.56 8.96
N VAL A 709 32.70 8.26 9.83
CA VAL A 709 31.78 9.34 9.42
C VAL A 709 32.54 10.44 8.66
N LYS A 710 33.68 10.91 9.20
CA LYS A 710 34.51 11.93 8.55
C LYS A 710 35.10 11.47 7.22
N ALA A 711 35.48 10.20 7.10
CA ALA A 711 35.98 9.63 5.85
C ALA A 711 34.88 9.65 4.76
N HIS A 712 33.65 9.24 5.12
CA HIS A 712 32.50 9.33 4.22
C HIS A 712 32.15 10.76 3.83
N GLN A 713 32.18 11.71 4.76
CA GLN A 713 31.94 13.13 4.43
C GLN A 713 32.95 13.68 3.40
N LYS A 714 34.23 13.27 3.49
CA LYS A 714 35.24 13.63 2.50
C LYS A 714 34.97 12.96 1.15
N LEU A 715 34.60 11.68 1.17
CA LEU A 715 34.24 10.93 -0.02
C LEU A 715 33.02 11.55 -0.74
N ASP A 716 31.97 11.88 0.01
CA ASP A 716 30.78 12.57 -0.50
C ASP A 716 31.15 13.87 -1.19
N ALA A 717 31.99 14.69 -0.56
CA ALA A 717 32.42 15.97 -1.12
C ALA A 717 33.22 15.79 -2.43
N ALA A 718 34.10 14.78 -2.49
CA ALA A 718 34.87 14.47 -3.69
C ALA A 718 33.97 13.95 -4.83
N VAL A 719 33.00 13.08 -4.51
CA VAL A 719 32.04 12.56 -5.49
C VAL A 719 31.10 13.65 -5.98
N ASP A 720 30.50 14.45 -5.10
CA ASP A 720 29.63 15.57 -5.47
C ASP A 720 30.37 16.54 -6.42
N ALA A 721 31.63 16.86 -6.12
CA ALA A 721 32.46 17.74 -6.94
C ALA A 721 32.79 17.15 -8.34
N SER A 722 32.67 15.83 -8.53
CA SER A 722 32.81 15.19 -9.84
C SER A 722 31.58 15.35 -10.73
N TYR A 723 30.40 15.59 -10.13
CA TYR A 723 29.14 15.78 -10.83
C TYR A 723 28.85 17.25 -11.12
N SER A 724 29.11 18.15 -10.16
CA SER A 724 28.77 19.55 -10.29
C SER A 724 29.69 20.45 -9.46
N LYS A 725 29.89 21.68 -9.93
CA LYS A 725 30.50 22.75 -9.13
C LYS A 725 29.52 23.34 -8.10
N LYS A 726 28.21 23.14 -8.29
CA LYS A 726 27.18 23.56 -7.34
C LYS A 726 27.15 22.59 -6.15
N LYS A 727 26.92 23.11 -4.95
CA LYS A 727 26.68 22.29 -3.78
C LYS A 727 25.27 21.71 -3.83
N PHE A 728 25.13 20.45 -3.45
CA PHE A 728 23.82 19.81 -3.25
C PHE A 728 23.38 20.01 -1.81
N SER A 729 22.15 20.50 -1.59
CA SER A 729 21.64 20.73 -0.23
C SER A 729 21.18 19.44 0.47
N GLY A 730 20.81 18.41 -0.30
CA GLY A 730 20.30 17.14 0.23
C GLY A 730 20.09 16.08 -0.86
N ASP A 731 19.44 14.98 -0.49
CA ASP A 731 19.15 13.87 -1.42
C ASP A 731 18.20 14.28 -2.54
N SER A 732 17.20 15.14 -2.26
CA SER A 732 16.27 15.65 -3.27
C SER A 732 16.99 16.38 -4.41
N ASP A 733 17.93 17.28 -4.09
CA ASP A 733 18.74 17.98 -5.09
C ASP A 733 19.62 17.03 -5.90
N ARG A 734 20.25 16.05 -5.24
CA ARG A 734 21.09 15.05 -5.91
C ARG A 734 20.25 14.23 -6.89
N VAL A 735 19.07 13.79 -6.48
CA VAL A 735 18.19 12.96 -7.31
C VAL A 735 17.66 13.73 -8.49
N ALA A 736 17.18 14.97 -8.30
CA ALA A 736 16.75 15.82 -9.41
C ALA A 736 17.86 15.98 -10.46
N PHE A 737 19.08 16.29 -10.01
CA PHE A 737 20.25 16.38 -10.89
C PHE A 737 20.58 15.05 -11.60
N LEU A 738 20.52 13.92 -10.88
CA LEU A 738 20.77 12.60 -11.48
C LEU A 738 19.70 12.23 -12.52
N PHE A 739 18.44 12.61 -12.34
CA PHE A 739 17.39 12.40 -13.35
C PHE A 739 17.61 13.26 -14.60
N GLU A 740 18.01 14.53 -14.44
CA GLU A 740 18.43 15.37 -15.57
C GLU A 740 19.61 14.74 -16.32
N LEU A 741 20.64 14.29 -15.59
CA LEU A 741 21.81 13.64 -16.18
C LEU A 741 21.45 12.32 -16.86
N TYR A 742 20.56 11.52 -16.27
CA TYR A 742 20.04 10.30 -16.88
C TYR A 742 19.39 10.58 -18.23
N GLN A 743 18.54 11.61 -18.30
CA GLN A 743 17.86 12.00 -19.53
C GLN A 743 18.85 12.43 -20.61
N GLN A 744 19.89 13.19 -20.25
CA GLN A 744 20.96 13.60 -21.15
C GLN A 744 21.73 12.40 -21.72
N ILE A 745 22.03 11.39 -20.90
CA ILE A 745 22.73 10.17 -21.35
C ILE A 745 21.84 9.32 -22.27
N ILE A 746 20.54 9.23 -21.98
CA ILE A 746 19.61 8.34 -22.68
C ILE A 746 19.11 8.91 -24.00
N ALA A 747 18.92 10.23 -24.12
CA ALA A 747 18.35 10.85 -25.32
C ALA A 747 19.12 10.49 -26.61
N PRO A 748 20.47 10.56 -26.67
CA PRO A 748 21.25 10.11 -27.83
C PRO A 748 21.09 8.60 -28.10
N LEU A 749 21.11 7.77 -27.07
CA LEU A 749 20.99 6.30 -27.18
C LEU A 749 19.64 5.87 -27.79
N LEU A 750 18.56 6.60 -27.50
CA LEU A 750 17.24 6.36 -28.09
C LEU A 750 17.19 6.78 -29.57
N ALA A 751 17.83 7.89 -29.93
CA ALA A 751 17.90 8.38 -31.31
C ALA A 751 18.67 7.41 -32.22
N GLU A 752 19.80 6.88 -31.77
CA GLU A 752 20.57 5.87 -32.51
C GLU A 752 19.80 4.56 -32.72
N LYS A 753 19.08 4.10 -31.70
CA LYS A 753 18.28 2.87 -31.78
C LYS A 753 17.13 3.01 -32.78
N LYS A 754 16.50 4.20 -32.85
CA LYS A 754 15.47 4.51 -33.87
C LYS A 754 16.06 4.51 -35.29
N LYS A 755 17.28 5.03 -35.50
CA LYS A 755 17.97 4.98 -36.80
C LYS A 755 18.27 3.53 -37.25
N LYS A 756 18.84 2.70 -36.37
CA LYS A 756 19.14 1.28 -36.67
C LYS A 756 17.89 0.45 -37.02
N ARG A 757 16.73 0.79 -36.45
CA ARG A 757 15.46 0.10 -36.70
C ARG A 757 14.72 0.56 -37.97
N LYS A 758 15.17 1.66 -38.59
CA LYS A 758 14.70 2.11 -39.92
C LYS A 758 15.58 1.59 -41.07
N LEU A 759 16.78 1.10 -40.75
CA LEU A 759 17.77 0.57 -41.70
C LEU A 759 17.72 -0.96 -41.82
N ASN A 760 17.00 -1.62 -40.91
CA ASN A 760 16.60 -3.03 -40.96
C ASN A 760 15.10 -3.10 -41.18
#